data_AF-A0AAI9UA30-F1
#
_entry.id   AF-A0AAI9UA30-F1
#
_cell.length_a   1.000
_cell.length_b   1.000
_cell.length_c   1.000
_cell.angle_alpha   90.00
_cell.angle_beta   90.00
_cell.angle_gamma   90.00
#
_symmetry.space_group_name_H-M   'P 1'
#
loop_
_entity.id
_entity.type
_entity.pdbx_description
1 polymer ?
#
loop_
_entity_poly.entity_id
_entity_poly.type
_entity_poly.pdbx_seq_one_letter_code
_entity_poly.pdbx_strand_id
1 'polypeptide(L)'
;MGVFSNPLRSRENRTGRLPKYEQLSPLRTKGRLSNDDDDYYSSDDESEDYSTSSSPSAKSSRQTSGSLSSAAMMLPKRALATARRPRTHLYRFPNRIIRYLCLGLLTFMVVMIMSLVRASHVENKMIIEGKVEKKPDPPPVWESFGFIQRYYGGVRSIVAPSKYIPSYPRSSDELPLDQLDINTTVTTTSEDGKDDAVRRAVPKSKEFIDHPGSIFVTKPEKMNECFIDKDNKVRVPPIRYLEGRPQGFPQHVEGSYDLLNLPEDICYERFGRYAPYGFGYSVPAGGLGIGEHGEKEGSDAVWEKTPQVDWRQVDWADAQRRCYQSNNERFKPMPPKTPAARGFFVDEPAQNATLVTRDPLDNLEPGAKATQSDTKADQEQKPKEKMSRTAVVIRVWDEYNWREEDIMNVRSVISELALASGGRYDVHLLVQIKNDAAHPVWADHEVYERRIKERIPEEFRGLVTLWTETQMLSLYQGIFDLYTRGPDLPVHGVYRGLTMAMQYFGYQHPEYDFYWSWEMDIRYTGHYYDLFSKMENWGKEQPRKGMWERNSRFYIPSVHGSWEDFRQMARVQSEMGTDGADNVWKNIPGAKPKENQDPTKITRGEKTIWGPERPTNEDDWFEIENDPKPPTTYEKDKYTWGVGEEADYIAFNPIFDPEGTTWLLSEDITGYNKNNRDEPMPPRRAHIITASRMSRRLLMTMHRETAFKKHFAFPEMWPVTVAFQHGYKAVFAPHPMYVDREWPTEYLAQVLNGGKNGASGGARTAVFGQREHNLRGLSWFYNSGFAPNLYRRWLGLKVNNDGGEEFEKTEDLSKDGSSVGQMRGGEGRMCLPPMLIHPVKGVDIPVEKIPEETTESVPESDPNA
;
A
#
# COMPACT_ATOMS: atom_id res chain seq x y z
N MET A 1 7.42 -58.40 -37.90
CA MET A 1 7.45 -59.65 -37.11
C MET A 1 7.16 -59.27 -35.65
N GLY A 2 6.15 -59.73 -34.91
CA GLY A 2 4.94 -60.55 -35.16
C GLY A 2 3.82 -60.02 -34.22
N VAL A 3 2.51 -60.07 -34.52
CA VAL A 3 1.59 -61.24 -34.55
C VAL A 3 1.63 -61.98 -33.19
N PHE A 4 0.61 -62.07 -32.32
CA PHE A 4 -0.86 -62.31 -32.41
C PHE A 4 -1.64 -61.45 -31.36
N SER A 5 -2.99 -61.33 -31.24
CA SER A 5 -4.18 -61.58 -32.09
C SER A 5 -5.46 -60.93 -31.48
N ASN A 6 -6.59 -60.97 -32.22
CA ASN A 6 -7.98 -60.65 -31.80
C ASN A 6 -8.73 -61.97 -31.39
N PRO A 7 -10.07 -62.09 -31.13
CA PRO A 7 -11.22 -61.16 -31.31
C PRO A 7 -12.19 -61.04 -30.08
N LEU A 8 -13.20 -60.15 -30.08
CA LEU A 8 -14.57 -60.38 -30.60
C LEU A 8 -15.31 -59.04 -30.89
N ARG A 9 -16.25 -59.05 -31.85
CA ARG A 9 -16.83 -57.83 -32.47
C ARG A 9 -18.25 -58.02 -33.02
N SER A 10 -19.17 -57.12 -32.69
CA SER A 10 -20.32 -56.66 -33.52
C SER A 10 -20.87 -55.37 -32.89
N ARG A 11 -20.86 -54.16 -33.47
CA ARG A 11 -21.08 -53.62 -34.84
C ARG A 11 -22.56 -53.36 -35.19
N GLU A 12 -22.98 -52.09 -35.07
CA GLU A 12 -23.84 -51.33 -36.00
C GLU A 12 -23.79 -49.82 -35.61
N ASN A 13 -23.32 -48.92 -36.49
CA ASN A 13 -24.10 -48.05 -37.42
C ASN A 13 -24.95 -46.99 -36.69
N ARG A 14 -24.86 -45.66 -36.95
CA ARG A 14 -24.82 -44.98 -38.27
C ARG A 14 -24.30 -43.52 -38.21
N THR A 15 -23.85 -43.06 -39.38
CA THR A 15 -23.45 -41.69 -39.83
C THR A 15 -24.28 -40.49 -39.33
N GLY A 16 -23.63 -39.34 -39.10
CA GLY A 16 -24.26 -38.06 -38.72
C GLY A 16 -24.65 -37.11 -39.86
N ARG A 17 -25.22 -35.94 -39.51
CA ARG A 17 -25.53 -34.80 -40.40
C ARG A 17 -25.80 -33.52 -39.58
N LEU A 18 -25.19 -32.39 -39.94
CA LEU A 18 -25.58 -31.03 -39.47
C LEU A 18 -26.77 -30.50 -40.30
N PRO A 19 -27.74 -29.81 -39.68
CA PRO A 19 -28.03 -28.39 -39.98
C PRO A 19 -28.57 -27.61 -38.74
N LYS A 20 -28.88 -26.30 -38.70
CA LYS A 20 -28.64 -25.07 -39.51
C LYS A 20 -28.96 -23.85 -38.59
N TYR A 21 -28.48 -22.65 -38.92
CA TYR A 21 -28.88 -21.37 -38.30
C TYR A 21 -30.19 -20.81 -38.90
N GLU A 22 -30.90 -19.94 -38.16
CA GLU A 22 -32.01 -19.09 -38.65
C GLU A 22 -31.93 -17.66 -38.07
N GLN A 23 -32.52 -16.68 -38.79
CA GLN A 23 -32.31 -15.21 -38.71
C GLN A 23 -33.55 -14.47 -39.28
N LEU A 24 -33.89 -13.19 -38.99
CA LEU A 24 -33.35 -12.15 -38.09
C LEU A 24 -34.43 -11.04 -37.87
N SER A 25 -34.61 -10.55 -36.63
CA SER A 25 -34.99 -9.13 -36.33
C SER A 25 -36.40 -8.61 -36.76
N PRO A 26 -36.82 -7.32 -36.53
CA PRO A 26 -36.14 -6.18 -35.89
C PRO A 26 -36.95 -5.29 -34.89
N LEU A 27 -36.28 -4.22 -34.37
CA LEU A 27 -36.77 -3.04 -33.60
C LEU A 27 -36.99 -3.27 -32.08
N ARG A 28 -36.53 -2.42 -31.15
CA ARG A 28 -36.29 -0.94 -31.19
C ARG A 28 -35.09 -0.49 -30.31
N THR A 29 -34.59 0.73 -30.54
CA THR A 29 -33.23 1.24 -30.24
C THR A 29 -32.99 1.99 -28.91
N LYS A 30 -31.81 1.77 -28.28
CA LYS A 30 -30.87 2.71 -27.57
C LYS A 30 -29.98 1.91 -26.57
N GLY A 31 -28.66 2.03 -26.46
CA GLY A 31 -27.63 2.68 -27.30
C GLY A 31 -26.37 3.14 -26.51
N ARG A 32 -25.19 2.51 -26.77
CA ARG A 32 -23.81 2.66 -26.20
C ARG A 32 -23.45 1.54 -25.18
N LEU A 33 -22.37 0.73 -25.32
CA LEU A 33 -20.92 0.93 -25.61
C LEU A 33 -20.15 1.47 -24.38
N SER A 34 -19.01 0.92 -23.93
CA SER A 34 -18.11 -0.17 -24.40
C SER A 34 -17.95 -1.33 -23.38
N ASN A 35 -17.38 -2.46 -23.82
CA ASN A 35 -16.69 -3.41 -22.94
C ASN A 35 -15.22 -2.99 -22.86
N ASP A 36 -14.64 -3.00 -21.66
CA ASP A 36 -13.20 -2.86 -21.44
C ASP A 36 -12.79 -3.87 -20.35
N ASP A 37 -11.87 -4.79 -20.67
CA ASP A 37 -11.44 -5.90 -19.79
C ASP A 37 -10.30 -5.47 -18.84
N ASP A 38 -10.63 -4.82 -17.70
CA ASP A 38 -9.66 -4.30 -16.72
C ASP A 38 -9.62 -5.10 -15.38
N ASP A 39 -10.27 -6.28 -15.32
CA ASP A 39 -10.70 -6.90 -14.05
C ASP A 39 -9.63 -7.62 -13.22
N TYR A 40 -8.36 -7.67 -13.63
CA TYR A 40 -7.32 -8.39 -12.86
C TYR A 40 -6.90 -7.73 -11.53
N TYR A 41 -7.48 -6.59 -11.18
CA TYR A 41 -7.37 -5.95 -9.87
C TYR A 41 -8.71 -5.38 -9.34
N SER A 42 -9.86 -5.85 -9.85
CA SER A 42 -11.17 -5.29 -9.50
C SER A 42 -12.33 -6.30 -9.47
N SER A 43 -12.20 -7.41 -8.73
CA SER A 43 -13.36 -8.22 -8.33
C SER A 43 -13.22 -8.80 -6.91
N ASP A 44 -13.56 -7.99 -5.90
CA ASP A 44 -13.94 -8.47 -4.55
C ASP A 44 -15.36 -7.93 -4.24
N ASP A 45 -16.29 -8.14 -5.17
CA ASP A 45 -17.72 -7.93 -4.98
C ASP A 45 -18.56 -8.98 -5.75
N GLU A 46 -18.22 -10.27 -5.57
CA GLU A 46 -19.20 -11.35 -5.73
C GLU A 46 -19.33 -12.14 -4.42
N SER A 47 -20.51 -12.03 -3.81
CA SER A 47 -20.89 -12.75 -2.61
C SER A 47 -21.61 -14.05 -2.97
N GLU A 48 -20.86 -15.06 -3.43
CA GLU A 48 -21.40 -16.43 -3.59
C GLU A 48 -20.96 -17.36 -2.44
N ASP A 49 -21.95 -18.09 -1.90
CA ASP A 49 -21.90 -18.83 -0.64
C ASP A 49 -21.67 -20.33 -0.88
N TYR A 50 -20.52 -20.86 -0.47
CA TYR A 50 -20.31 -22.32 -0.38
C TYR A 50 -19.82 -22.77 0.99
N SER A 51 -20.80 -23.13 1.82
CA SER A 51 -20.63 -23.75 3.12
C SER A 51 -20.38 -25.27 3.03
N THR A 52 -19.28 -25.77 3.62
CA THR A 52 -19.18 -27.02 4.44
C THR A 52 -17.71 -27.22 4.91
N SER A 53 -17.39 -27.69 6.13
CA SER A 53 -18.20 -28.31 7.18
C SER A 53 -17.75 -28.02 8.62
N SER A 54 -18.75 -27.86 9.51
CA SER A 54 -18.75 -28.16 10.96
C SER A 54 -17.72 -27.53 11.94
N SER A 55 -18.16 -26.54 12.73
CA SER A 55 -18.25 -26.59 14.22
C SER A 55 -18.72 -25.24 14.83
N PRO A 56 -19.19 -25.18 16.10
CA PRO A 56 -20.53 -24.66 16.41
C PRO A 56 -20.63 -23.14 16.64
N SER A 57 -21.79 -22.58 16.30
CA SER A 57 -22.12 -21.17 16.50
C SER A 57 -22.51 -20.84 17.96
N ALA A 58 -21.81 -19.87 18.55
CA ALA A 58 -22.19 -19.28 19.83
C ALA A 58 -23.19 -18.12 19.60
N LYS A 59 -24.46 -18.33 19.95
CA LYS A 59 -25.50 -17.31 19.85
C LYS A 59 -25.26 -16.17 20.86
N SER A 60 -24.85 -15.00 20.38
CA SER A 60 -24.87 -13.76 21.18
C SER A 60 -26.16 -13.00 20.93
N SER A 61 -27.15 -13.18 21.80
CA SER A 61 -28.36 -12.35 21.85
C SER A 61 -28.20 -11.28 22.93
N ARG A 62 -28.10 -10.00 22.54
CA ARG A 62 -28.33 -8.85 23.43
C ARG A 62 -28.76 -7.62 22.62
N GLN A 63 -30.07 -7.40 22.56
CA GLN A 63 -30.61 -6.06 22.34
C GLN A 63 -30.36 -5.22 23.60
N THR A 64 -29.88 -4.00 23.44
CA THR A 64 -29.74 -3.03 24.53
C THR A 64 -30.84 -1.98 24.43
N SER A 65 -31.89 -2.13 25.24
CA SER A 65 -32.80 -1.02 25.54
C SER A 65 -32.15 -0.13 26.59
N GLY A 66 -31.96 1.15 26.29
CA GLY A 66 -31.38 2.10 27.23
C GLY A 66 -32.36 2.46 28.35
N SER A 67 -31.85 2.52 29.58
CA SER A 67 -32.45 3.33 30.64
C SER A 67 -31.36 3.88 31.57
N LEU A 68 -31.46 5.18 31.87
CA LEU A 68 -30.61 5.85 32.84
C LEU A 68 -30.85 5.29 34.25
N SER A 69 -29.82 5.26 35.10
CA SER A 69 -29.81 6.08 36.34
C SER A 69 -28.61 5.78 37.25
N SER A 70 -27.99 6.88 37.73
CA SER A 70 -27.27 7.11 38.99
C SER A 70 -26.41 6.03 39.67
N ALA A 71 -25.18 6.44 39.98
CA ALA A 71 -24.33 5.79 40.98
C ALA A 71 -24.79 6.09 42.41
N ALA A 72 -24.77 5.09 43.29
CA ALA A 72 -24.75 5.25 44.75
C ALA A 72 -24.03 4.06 45.42
N MET A 73 -23.26 4.34 46.48
CA MET A 73 -22.27 3.41 47.05
C MET A 73 -22.87 2.29 47.93
N MET A 74 -22.24 1.12 47.89
CA MET A 74 -22.49 0.00 48.79
C MET A 74 -21.93 0.26 50.20
N LEU A 75 -22.72 0.00 51.24
CA LEU A 75 -22.23 -0.20 52.62
C LEU A 75 -22.55 -1.64 53.09
N PRO A 76 -21.64 -2.32 53.79
CA PRO A 76 -21.84 -3.72 54.17
C PRO A 76 -22.73 -3.85 55.42
N LYS A 77 -23.62 -4.86 55.43
CA LYS A 77 -24.37 -5.24 56.64
C LYS A 77 -24.04 -6.65 57.12
N ARG A 78 -23.89 -6.76 58.44
CA ARG A 78 -23.50 -7.95 59.21
C ARG A 78 -24.51 -9.10 59.08
N ALA A 79 -24.01 -10.32 59.27
CA ALA A 79 -24.82 -11.52 59.46
C ALA A 79 -25.67 -11.46 60.74
N LEU A 80 -26.83 -12.14 60.72
CA LEU A 80 -27.60 -12.47 61.93
C LEU A 80 -28.39 -13.77 61.78
N ALA A 81 -28.67 -14.37 62.94
CA ALA A 81 -29.01 -15.76 63.23
C ALA A 81 -30.21 -16.41 62.50
N THR A 82 -30.17 -17.74 62.51
CA THR A 82 -31.25 -18.67 62.14
C THR A 82 -32.53 -18.51 62.96
N ALA A 83 -33.69 -18.55 62.30
CA ALA A 83 -35.00 -18.82 62.91
C ALA A 83 -35.61 -20.12 62.34
N ARG A 84 -36.42 -20.82 63.16
CA ARG A 84 -36.91 -22.19 62.88
C ARG A 84 -38.44 -22.20 62.68
N ARG A 85 -38.90 -23.11 61.80
CA ARG A 85 -40.29 -23.66 61.65
C ARG A 85 -41.32 -22.71 60.96
N PRO A 86 -42.46 -23.24 60.46
CA PRO A 86 -42.94 -24.65 60.48
C PRO A 86 -43.09 -25.33 59.10
N ARG A 87 -43.23 -26.66 59.10
CA ARG A 87 -43.66 -27.44 57.93
C ARG A 87 -45.18 -27.41 57.81
N THR A 88 -45.72 -26.91 56.72
CA THR A 88 -47.10 -27.17 56.30
C THR A 88 -47.13 -28.39 55.38
N HIS A 89 -48.00 -29.36 55.68
CA HIS A 89 -48.24 -30.50 54.81
C HIS A 89 -49.16 -30.08 53.65
N LEU A 90 -48.64 -30.07 52.43
CA LEU A 90 -49.45 -29.96 51.21
C LEU A 90 -49.43 -31.27 50.43
N TYR A 91 -50.62 -31.66 50.00
CA TYR A 91 -51.03 -32.88 49.30
C TYR A 91 -49.92 -33.62 48.51
N ARG A 92 -49.64 -34.86 48.91
CA ARG A 92 -48.96 -35.83 48.04
C ARG A 92 -49.94 -36.26 46.94
N PHE A 93 -49.76 -35.74 45.72
CA PHE A 93 -50.36 -36.37 44.54
C PHE A 93 -49.92 -37.84 44.44
N PRO A 94 -50.80 -38.77 44.04
CA PRO A 94 -50.42 -40.17 43.85
C PRO A 94 -49.21 -40.29 42.93
N ASN A 95 -48.20 -41.07 43.32
CA ASN A 95 -46.95 -41.24 42.55
C ASN A 95 -47.19 -41.67 41.08
N ARG A 96 -48.34 -42.30 40.78
CA ARG A 96 -48.75 -42.62 39.40
C ARG A 96 -49.05 -41.37 38.58
N ILE A 97 -49.78 -40.38 39.13
CA ILE A 97 -50.11 -39.12 38.45
C ILE A 97 -48.83 -38.30 38.21
N ILE A 98 -47.94 -38.20 39.20
CA ILE A 98 -46.65 -37.51 39.03
C ILE A 98 -45.82 -38.18 37.92
N ARG A 99 -45.77 -39.52 37.86
CA ARG A 99 -45.07 -40.24 36.78
C ARG A 99 -45.66 -39.97 35.40
N TYR A 100 -46.99 -39.96 35.25
CA TYR A 100 -47.62 -39.62 33.97
C TYR A 100 -47.41 -38.16 33.58
N LEU A 101 -47.38 -37.24 34.54
CA LEU A 101 -47.12 -35.81 34.31
C LEU A 101 -45.65 -35.58 33.92
N CYS A 102 -44.69 -36.23 34.59
CA CYS A 102 -43.28 -36.22 34.18
C CYS A 102 -43.07 -36.86 32.81
N LEU A 103 -43.73 -37.99 32.50
CA LEU A 103 -43.68 -38.61 31.17
C LEU A 103 -44.25 -37.68 30.09
N GLY A 104 -45.39 -37.02 30.35
CA GLY A 104 -45.99 -36.05 29.44
C GLY A 104 -45.13 -34.80 29.21
N LEU A 105 -44.44 -34.32 30.24
CA LEU A 105 -43.51 -33.20 30.13
C LEU A 105 -42.24 -33.60 29.37
N LEU A 106 -41.76 -34.83 29.55
CA LEU A 106 -40.61 -35.37 28.83
C LEU A 106 -40.94 -35.65 27.35
N THR A 107 -42.11 -36.21 27.02
CA THR A 107 -42.56 -36.32 25.62
C THR A 107 -42.82 -34.95 25.00
N PHE A 108 -43.37 -33.97 25.73
CA PHE A 108 -43.48 -32.59 25.25
C PHE A 108 -42.11 -31.98 24.92
N MET A 109 -41.11 -32.12 25.80
CA MET A 109 -39.73 -31.66 25.51
C MET A 109 -39.12 -32.38 24.30
N VAL A 110 -39.30 -33.70 24.17
CA VAL A 110 -38.80 -34.45 23.00
C VAL A 110 -39.49 -34.00 21.71
N VAL A 111 -40.81 -33.79 21.72
CA VAL A 111 -41.55 -33.26 20.56
C VAL A 111 -41.11 -31.83 20.22
N MET A 112 -40.84 -30.98 21.21
CA MET A 112 -40.33 -29.62 21.00
C MET A 112 -38.90 -29.63 20.44
N ILE A 113 -38.01 -30.49 20.93
CA ILE A 113 -36.65 -30.65 20.39
C ILE A 113 -36.73 -31.16 18.95
N MET A 114 -37.55 -32.17 18.68
CA MET A 114 -37.74 -32.71 17.32
C MET A 114 -38.38 -31.70 16.36
N SER A 115 -39.30 -30.83 16.83
CA SER A 115 -39.88 -29.78 16.00
C SER A 115 -38.88 -28.66 15.72
N LEU A 116 -38.04 -28.27 16.69
CA LEU A 116 -36.96 -27.29 16.50
C LEU A 116 -35.85 -27.82 15.58
N VAL A 117 -35.45 -29.09 15.72
CA VAL A 117 -34.50 -29.73 14.80
C VAL A 117 -35.08 -29.82 13.39
N ARG A 118 -36.36 -30.20 13.25
CA ARG A 118 -37.04 -30.22 11.95
C ARG A 118 -37.18 -28.83 11.35
N ALA A 119 -37.49 -27.80 12.14
CA ALA A 119 -37.55 -26.41 11.71
C ALA A 119 -36.17 -25.95 11.21
N SER A 120 -35.10 -26.18 11.99
CA SER A 120 -33.73 -25.85 11.60
C SER A 120 -33.26 -26.61 10.35
N HIS A 121 -33.63 -27.87 10.17
CA HIS A 121 -33.32 -28.61 8.94
C HIS A 121 -34.11 -28.10 7.73
N VAL A 122 -35.37 -27.68 7.91
CA VAL A 122 -36.18 -27.06 6.85
C VAL A 122 -35.64 -25.67 6.51
N GLU A 123 -35.24 -24.88 7.49
CA GLU A 123 -34.64 -23.54 7.32
C GLU A 123 -33.29 -23.64 6.61
N ASN A 124 -32.37 -24.48 7.07
CA ASN A 124 -31.10 -24.76 6.37
C ASN A 124 -31.34 -25.25 4.94
N LYS A 125 -32.33 -26.13 4.72
CA LYS A 125 -32.67 -26.60 3.37
C LYS A 125 -33.25 -25.48 2.51
N MET A 126 -34.06 -24.58 3.06
CA MET A 126 -34.60 -23.42 2.34
C MET A 126 -33.51 -22.40 1.99
N ILE A 127 -32.49 -22.24 2.85
CA ILE A 127 -31.30 -21.43 2.57
C ILE A 127 -30.48 -22.06 1.43
N ILE A 128 -30.18 -23.37 1.50
CA ILE A 128 -29.46 -24.10 0.43
C ILE A 128 -30.25 -24.11 -0.90
N GLU A 129 -31.58 -24.13 -0.85
CA GLU A 129 -32.45 -24.03 -2.03
C GLU A 129 -32.70 -22.57 -2.50
N GLY A 130 -32.03 -21.57 -1.92
CA GLY A 130 -32.12 -20.16 -2.34
C GLY A 130 -33.49 -19.49 -2.08
N LYS A 131 -34.33 -20.07 -1.21
CA LYS A 131 -35.73 -19.64 -0.96
C LYS A 131 -35.87 -18.60 0.16
N VAL A 132 -34.77 -18.25 0.81
CA VAL A 132 -34.73 -17.21 1.84
C VAL A 132 -33.54 -16.31 1.52
N GLU A 133 -33.83 -15.12 1.01
CA GLU A 133 -32.82 -14.05 0.91
C GLU A 133 -32.30 -13.75 2.33
N LYS A 134 -31.00 -14.01 2.55
CA LYS A 134 -30.32 -13.55 3.76
C LYS A 134 -30.44 -12.02 3.77
N LYS A 135 -31.08 -11.45 4.80
CA LYS A 135 -31.10 -9.99 4.96
C LYS A 135 -29.66 -9.48 4.95
N PRO A 136 -29.35 -8.39 4.23
CA PRO A 136 -28.01 -7.83 4.22
C PRO A 136 -27.59 -7.52 5.66
N ASP A 137 -26.32 -7.80 5.96
CA ASP A 137 -25.75 -7.46 7.26
C ASP A 137 -25.81 -5.93 7.45
N PRO A 138 -26.01 -5.43 8.69
CA PRO A 138 -26.13 -3.99 8.92
C PRO A 138 -24.85 -3.25 8.49
N PRO A 139 -24.95 -2.02 7.95
CA PRO A 139 -23.78 -1.27 7.50
C PRO A 139 -22.78 -1.09 8.65
N PRO A 140 -21.46 -1.18 8.36
CA PRO A 140 -20.41 -0.89 9.34
C PRO A 140 -20.64 0.44 10.06
N VAL A 141 -20.33 0.48 11.37
CA VAL A 141 -20.60 1.65 12.23
C VAL A 141 -19.96 2.93 11.68
N TRP A 142 -18.78 2.82 11.07
CA TRP A 142 -18.05 3.95 10.51
C TRP A 142 -18.75 4.63 9.34
N GLU A 143 -19.63 3.92 8.62
CA GLU A 143 -20.42 4.48 7.53
C GLU A 143 -21.51 5.46 8.02
N SER A 144 -21.76 5.53 9.34
CA SER A 144 -22.61 6.54 9.96
C SER A 144 -21.90 7.86 10.30
N PHE A 145 -20.56 7.91 10.28
CA PHE A 145 -19.80 9.13 10.57
C PHE A 145 -19.83 10.08 9.38
N GLY A 146 -19.95 11.39 9.64
CA GLY A 146 -20.02 12.43 8.60
C GLY A 146 -18.74 12.55 7.77
N PHE A 147 -18.86 12.92 6.49
CA PHE A 147 -17.71 13.17 5.62
C PHE A 147 -17.03 14.49 5.96
N ILE A 148 -15.69 14.47 6.03
CA ILE A 148 -14.86 15.65 6.20
C ILE A 148 -14.78 16.41 4.87
N GLN A 149 -15.16 17.69 4.90
CA GLN A 149 -15.32 18.50 3.68
C GLN A 149 -14.09 19.34 3.35
N ARG A 150 -13.36 19.83 4.35
CA ARG A 150 -12.28 20.82 4.15
C ARG A 150 -11.02 20.26 3.49
N TYR A 151 -10.98 18.98 3.11
CA TYR A 151 -10.01 18.48 2.12
C TYR A 151 -10.07 19.26 0.80
N TYR A 152 -11.28 19.68 0.39
CA TYR A 152 -11.55 20.36 -0.87
C TYR A 152 -11.40 21.89 -0.78
N GLY A 153 -10.76 22.41 0.28
CA GLY A 153 -10.44 23.83 0.42
C GLY A 153 -9.40 24.29 -0.62
N GLY A 154 -9.60 25.50 -1.14
CA GLY A 154 -8.82 26.04 -2.26
C GLY A 154 -7.66 26.95 -1.88
N VAL A 155 -6.78 27.26 -2.84
CA VAL A 155 -5.58 28.10 -2.65
C VAL A 155 -5.88 29.51 -2.10
N ARG A 156 -7.09 30.05 -2.29
CA ARG A 156 -7.48 31.39 -1.80
C ARG A 156 -7.90 31.38 -0.33
N SER A 157 -8.24 30.21 0.23
CA SER A 157 -8.54 30.06 1.65
C SER A 157 -7.32 29.71 2.51
N ILE A 158 -6.11 29.65 1.92
CA ILE A 158 -4.86 29.39 2.65
C ILE A 158 -4.63 30.43 3.76
N VAL A 159 -4.23 29.93 4.94
CA VAL A 159 -3.84 30.72 6.11
C VAL A 159 -2.48 30.26 6.65
N ALA A 160 -1.76 31.18 7.28
CA ALA A 160 -0.50 30.88 7.95
C ALA A 160 -0.70 29.84 9.07
N PRO A 161 0.28 28.96 9.35
CA PRO A 161 0.17 27.90 10.35
C PRO A 161 -0.27 28.37 11.76
N SER A 162 0.08 29.59 12.16
CA SER A 162 -0.30 30.19 13.45
C SER A 162 -1.77 30.65 13.55
N LYS A 163 -2.50 30.66 12.43
CA LYS A 163 -3.94 30.99 12.34
C LYS A 163 -4.79 29.83 11.86
N TYR A 164 -4.16 28.72 11.50
CA TYR A 164 -4.80 27.52 10.98
C TYR A 164 -5.59 26.81 12.09
N ILE A 165 -6.87 26.56 11.84
CA ILE A 165 -7.74 25.77 12.72
C ILE A 165 -8.20 24.55 11.91
N PRO A 166 -7.93 23.31 12.34
CA PRO A 166 -8.34 22.11 11.61
C PRO A 166 -9.82 21.78 11.86
N SER A 167 -10.51 21.22 10.85
CA SER A 167 -11.87 20.68 11.04
C SER A 167 -11.90 19.34 11.78
N TYR A 168 -10.80 18.59 11.73
CA TYR A 168 -10.65 17.24 12.28
C TYR A 168 -9.15 16.93 12.53
N PRO A 169 -8.77 16.14 13.56
CA PRO A 169 -9.60 15.64 14.64
C PRO A 169 -9.92 16.75 15.65
N ARG A 170 -11.01 16.57 16.41
CA ARG A 170 -11.47 17.53 17.44
C ARG A 170 -11.95 16.78 18.67
N SER A 171 -11.85 17.40 19.84
CA SER A 171 -12.33 16.79 21.09
C SER A 171 -13.86 16.75 21.15
N SER A 172 -14.43 15.84 21.94
CA SER A 172 -15.88 15.72 22.15
C SER A 172 -16.53 16.97 22.75
N ASP A 173 -15.72 17.80 23.40
CA ASP A 173 -16.15 18.94 24.19
C ASP A 173 -16.09 20.25 23.38
N GLU A 174 -15.49 20.22 22.18
CA GLU A 174 -15.53 21.32 21.23
C GLU A 174 -16.87 21.37 20.48
N LEU A 175 -17.50 22.55 20.49
CA LEU A 175 -18.69 22.81 19.67
C LEU A 175 -18.43 22.46 18.19
N PRO A 176 -19.42 21.94 17.44
CA PRO A 176 -19.35 21.82 15.99
C PRO A 176 -18.82 23.11 15.36
N LEU A 177 -17.75 23.01 14.57
CA LEU A 177 -17.33 24.11 13.71
C LEU A 177 -18.44 24.35 12.69
N ASP A 178 -19.02 25.54 12.68
CA ASP A 178 -19.84 25.95 11.56
C ASP A 178 -18.91 26.08 10.34
N GLN A 179 -19.16 25.24 9.33
CA GLN A 179 -18.37 25.17 8.10
C GLN A 179 -18.44 26.47 7.31
N LEU A 180 -19.46 27.31 7.56
CA LEU A 180 -19.58 28.66 7.03
C LEU A 180 -18.72 29.65 7.84
N ASP A 181 -18.65 29.52 9.18
CA ASP A 181 -17.77 30.35 10.02
C ASP A 181 -16.28 30.03 9.85
N ILE A 182 -15.90 28.84 9.38
CA ILE A 182 -14.52 28.54 8.96
C ILE A 182 -14.06 29.53 7.87
N ASN A 183 -14.97 30.00 7.01
CA ASN A 183 -14.67 31.03 6.03
C ASN A 183 -14.67 32.44 6.68
N THR A 184 -15.65 32.72 7.55
CA THR A 184 -15.88 34.04 8.19
C THR A 184 -14.85 34.42 9.27
N THR A 185 -14.28 33.47 10.01
CA THR A 185 -13.54 33.76 11.26
C THR A 185 -12.12 34.31 11.08
N VAL A 186 -11.57 34.32 9.86
CA VAL A 186 -10.30 34.98 9.54
C VAL A 186 -10.48 36.15 8.55
N THR A 187 -11.68 36.36 8.01
CA THR A 187 -11.99 37.61 7.32
C THR A 187 -12.04 38.74 8.33
N THR A 188 -11.12 39.71 8.20
CA THR A 188 -11.37 41.07 8.70
C THR A 188 -12.72 41.50 8.14
N THR A 189 -13.68 41.75 9.01
CA THR A 189 -15.05 42.14 8.67
C THR A 189 -15.06 43.21 7.57
N SER A 190 -15.37 42.82 6.34
CA SER A 190 -15.80 43.78 5.33
C SER A 190 -17.18 44.29 5.76
N GLU A 191 -17.39 45.60 5.64
CA GLU A 191 -18.63 46.26 6.09
C GLU A 191 -19.87 45.78 5.30
N ASP A 192 -19.66 45.00 4.23
CA ASP A 192 -20.66 44.44 3.32
C ASP A 192 -21.24 43.07 3.74
N GLY A 193 -20.64 42.39 4.73
CA GLY A 193 -21.12 41.09 5.23
C GLY A 193 -21.09 39.93 4.21
N LYS A 194 -20.08 39.92 3.32
CA LYS A 194 -19.86 38.84 2.34
C LYS A 194 -18.56 38.08 2.63
N ASP A 195 -18.54 36.81 2.26
CA ASP A 195 -17.37 35.94 2.37
C ASP A 195 -16.27 36.39 1.39
N ASP A 196 -15.16 36.90 1.92
CA ASP A 196 -14.08 37.46 1.10
C ASP A 196 -13.09 36.38 0.58
N ALA A 197 -13.34 35.08 0.78
CA ALA A 197 -12.51 34.00 0.23
C ALA A 197 -12.35 34.07 -1.30
N VAL A 198 -13.43 34.36 -2.02
CA VAL A 198 -13.48 34.48 -3.49
C VAL A 198 -12.64 35.66 -4.01
N ARG A 199 -12.47 36.69 -3.19
CA ARG A 199 -11.77 37.94 -3.54
C ARG A 199 -10.28 37.91 -3.19
N ARG A 200 -9.80 36.90 -2.47
CA ARG A 200 -8.39 36.77 -2.10
C ARG A 200 -7.55 36.38 -3.32
N ALA A 201 -6.46 37.11 -3.55
CA ALA A 201 -5.44 36.75 -4.52
C ALA A 201 -4.75 35.42 -4.12
N VAL A 202 -4.27 34.65 -5.10
CA VAL A 202 -3.51 33.43 -4.83
C VAL A 202 -2.18 33.79 -4.14
N PRO A 203 -1.80 33.15 -3.02
CA PRO A 203 -0.50 33.40 -2.39
C PRO A 203 0.66 33.09 -3.34
N LYS A 204 1.77 33.86 -3.29
CA LYS A 204 2.93 33.59 -4.15
C LYS A 204 3.60 32.26 -3.75
N SER A 205 3.69 31.34 -4.70
CA SER A 205 4.36 30.05 -4.50
C SER A 205 5.89 30.19 -4.43
N LYS A 206 6.53 29.28 -3.71
CA LYS A 206 7.99 29.24 -3.47
C LYS A 206 8.56 27.89 -3.93
N GLU A 207 9.86 27.86 -4.23
CA GLU A 207 10.53 26.65 -4.75
C GLU A 207 10.91 25.73 -3.60
N PHE A 208 10.56 24.44 -3.68
CA PHE A 208 10.76 23.53 -2.56
C PHE A 208 12.24 23.31 -2.20
N ILE A 209 13.15 23.47 -3.16
CA ILE A 209 14.60 23.38 -2.94
C ILE A 209 15.11 24.41 -1.91
N ASP A 210 14.45 25.57 -1.81
CA ASP A 210 14.79 26.64 -0.85
C ASP A 210 14.06 26.47 0.49
N HIS A 211 13.16 25.48 0.64
CA HIS A 211 12.38 25.31 1.86
C HIS A 211 13.29 24.92 3.05
N PRO A 212 13.22 25.60 4.22
CA PRO A 212 14.14 25.36 5.34
C PRO A 212 14.14 23.91 5.85
N GLY A 213 12.97 23.25 5.82
CA GLY A 213 12.83 21.84 6.21
C GLY A 213 13.11 20.83 5.10
N SER A 214 13.51 21.25 3.89
CA SER A 214 13.83 20.30 2.80
C SER A 214 15.14 19.55 3.05
N ILE A 215 15.29 18.36 2.45
CA ILE A 215 16.55 17.61 2.47
C ILE A 215 17.70 18.39 1.84
N PHE A 216 17.41 19.28 0.87
CA PHE A 216 18.40 20.13 0.20
C PHE A 216 19.03 21.16 1.14
N VAL A 217 18.26 21.70 2.09
CA VAL A 217 18.75 22.68 3.08
C VAL A 217 19.25 22.00 4.37
N THR A 218 18.55 20.96 4.84
CA THR A 218 18.90 20.25 6.09
C THR A 218 20.11 19.32 5.96
N LYS A 219 20.34 18.76 4.77
CA LYS A 219 21.45 17.83 4.47
C LYS A 219 22.04 18.10 3.07
N PRO A 220 22.61 19.29 2.81
CA PRO A 220 23.08 19.69 1.49
C PRO A 220 24.21 18.77 1.00
N GLU A 221 23.96 18.03 -0.07
CA GLU A 221 24.95 17.18 -0.71
C GLU A 221 25.71 17.93 -1.81
N LYS A 222 27.04 17.82 -1.81
CA LYS A 222 27.87 18.37 -2.89
C LYS A 222 27.88 17.40 -4.06
N MET A 223 27.22 17.78 -5.14
CA MET A 223 27.07 16.99 -6.37
C MET A 223 27.24 17.85 -7.60
N ASN A 224 27.65 17.23 -8.70
CA ASN A 224 27.62 17.87 -10.01
C ASN A 224 26.18 17.87 -10.53
N GLU A 225 25.78 18.97 -11.13
CA GLU A 225 24.42 19.18 -11.61
C GLU A 225 24.07 18.23 -12.77
N CYS A 226 22.81 17.79 -12.80
CA CYS A 226 22.30 16.85 -13.79
C CYS A 226 21.27 17.50 -14.72
N PHE A 227 21.31 17.10 -15.99
CA PHE A 227 20.54 17.71 -17.07
C PHE A 227 19.82 16.65 -17.90
N ILE A 228 18.64 17.02 -18.41
CA ILE A 228 17.79 16.11 -19.19
C ILE A 228 18.44 15.82 -20.55
N ASP A 229 18.97 16.85 -21.20
CA ASP A 229 19.55 16.82 -22.53
C ASP A 229 21.05 16.48 -22.53
N LYS A 230 21.56 16.04 -23.69
CA LYS A 230 22.98 15.68 -23.87
C LYS A 230 23.93 16.88 -23.89
N ASP A 231 23.41 18.07 -24.22
CA ASP A 231 24.19 19.31 -24.26
C ASP A 231 24.37 19.97 -22.88
N ASN A 232 23.72 19.43 -21.83
CA ASN A 232 23.70 19.96 -20.47
C ASN A 232 23.12 21.39 -20.37
N LYS A 233 21.99 21.64 -21.02
CA LYS A 233 21.31 22.95 -21.06
C LYS A 233 19.93 22.95 -20.40
N VAL A 234 19.22 21.81 -20.44
CA VAL A 234 17.82 21.67 -20.01
C VAL A 234 17.76 21.11 -18.60
N ARG A 235 17.14 21.89 -17.70
CA ARG A 235 16.87 21.53 -16.30
C ARG A 235 15.37 21.31 -16.12
N VAL A 236 15.01 20.41 -15.22
CA VAL A 236 13.63 20.32 -14.73
C VAL A 236 13.38 21.50 -13.79
N PRO A 237 12.30 22.29 -13.96
CA PRO A 237 11.93 23.31 -12.98
C PRO A 237 11.70 22.67 -11.59
N PRO A 238 12.13 23.30 -10.48
CA PRO A 238 11.82 22.79 -9.15
C PRO A 238 10.31 22.86 -8.86
N ILE A 239 9.77 21.85 -8.18
CA ILE A 239 8.38 21.89 -7.72
C ILE A 239 8.17 23.08 -6.76
N ARG A 240 6.95 23.62 -6.75
CA ARG A 240 6.58 24.79 -5.96
C ARG A 240 5.51 24.48 -4.92
N TYR A 241 5.65 25.08 -3.76
CA TYR A 241 4.74 24.96 -2.62
C TYR A 241 4.12 26.32 -2.26
N LEU A 242 3.03 26.28 -1.51
CA LEU A 242 2.39 27.44 -0.88
C LEU A 242 2.57 27.33 0.64
N GLU A 243 2.84 28.46 1.31
CA GLU A 243 3.01 28.51 2.77
C GLU A 243 1.67 28.53 3.48
N GLY A 244 1.49 27.61 4.44
CA GLY A 244 0.25 27.37 5.14
C GLY A 244 -0.61 26.26 4.52
N ARG A 245 -1.86 26.19 4.97
CA ARG A 245 -2.88 25.24 4.51
C ARG A 245 -4.20 25.96 4.28
N PRO A 246 -5.10 25.45 3.41
CA PRO A 246 -6.48 25.91 3.35
C PRO A 246 -7.12 25.92 4.74
N GLN A 247 -7.82 27.00 5.10
CA GLN A 247 -8.44 27.10 6.42
C GLN A 247 -9.46 25.97 6.62
N GLY A 248 -9.48 25.39 7.82
CA GLY A 248 -10.29 24.21 8.11
C GLY A 248 -9.71 22.88 7.60
N PHE A 249 -8.66 22.84 6.76
CA PHE A 249 -8.09 21.58 6.27
C PHE A 249 -7.80 20.62 7.43
N PRO A 250 -8.15 19.32 7.38
CA PRO A 250 -7.96 18.42 8.52
C PRO A 250 -6.48 18.12 8.78
N GLN A 251 -6.15 17.76 10.02
CA GLN A 251 -4.85 17.16 10.36
C GLN A 251 -4.84 15.68 9.98
N HIS A 252 -3.62 15.13 9.95
CA HIS A 252 -3.40 13.69 9.81
C HIS A 252 -3.90 12.97 11.08
N VAL A 253 -4.53 11.80 10.90
CA VAL A 253 -5.07 11.02 12.03
C VAL A 253 -4.12 9.91 12.48
N GLU A 254 -3.27 9.43 11.57
CA GLU A 254 -2.24 8.43 11.82
C GLU A 254 -0.91 8.98 11.28
N GLY A 255 0.19 8.52 11.89
CA GLY A 255 1.54 8.92 11.53
C GLY A 255 1.93 10.28 12.08
N SER A 256 2.99 10.88 11.55
CA SER A 256 3.39 12.25 11.90
C SER A 256 4.33 12.87 10.86
N TYR A 257 4.13 14.16 10.57
CA TYR A 257 5.07 14.96 9.80
C TYR A 257 6.38 15.15 10.59
N ASP A 258 6.28 15.63 11.84
CA ASP A 258 7.41 15.89 12.73
C ASP A 258 8.31 14.66 12.93
N LEU A 259 7.73 13.47 13.17
CA LEU A 259 8.54 12.26 13.39
C LEU A 259 9.39 11.89 12.18
N LEU A 260 8.90 12.14 10.97
CA LEU A 260 9.64 11.92 9.72
C LEU A 260 10.39 13.17 9.26
N ASN A 261 10.40 14.26 10.04
CA ASN A 261 10.89 15.59 9.64
C ASN A 261 10.31 16.09 8.31
N LEU A 262 9.10 15.67 7.93
CA LEU A 262 8.39 16.14 6.74
C LEU A 262 7.79 17.53 7.02
N PRO A 263 7.70 18.43 6.03
CA PRO A 263 7.19 19.78 6.25
C PRO A 263 5.66 19.77 6.41
N GLU A 264 5.17 20.08 7.61
CA GLU A 264 3.73 20.16 7.86
C GLU A 264 3.12 21.51 7.40
N ASP A 265 3.92 22.57 7.42
CA ASP A 265 3.55 23.97 7.27
C ASP A 265 3.30 24.45 5.84
N ILE A 266 3.24 23.53 4.88
CA ILE A 266 3.10 23.82 3.45
C ILE A 266 2.02 22.97 2.79
N CYS A 267 1.55 23.42 1.62
CA CYS A 267 0.71 22.61 0.73
C CYS A 267 1.12 22.75 -0.75
N TYR A 268 0.72 21.77 -1.54
CA TYR A 268 0.96 21.65 -2.98
C TYR A 268 -0.35 21.63 -3.74
N GLU A 269 -0.40 22.43 -4.80
CA GLU A 269 -1.46 22.43 -5.80
C GLU A 269 -0.93 21.84 -7.11
N ARG A 270 -1.81 21.39 -8.00
CA ARG A 270 -1.47 20.59 -9.18
C ARG A 270 -0.43 21.20 -10.13
N PHE A 271 -0.40 22.53 -10.31
CA PHE A 271 0.61 23.19 -11.16
C PHE A 271 1.96 23.21 -10.45
N GLY A 272 2.02 23.71 -9.20
CA GLY A 272 3.23 23.65 -8.39
C GLY A 272 3.83 22.23 -8.27
N ARG A 273 3.00 21.19 -8.28
CA ARG A 273 3.43 19.78 -8.21
C ARG A 273 3.81 19.14 -9.56
N TYR A 274 3.04 19.37 -10.64
CA TYR A 274 3.18 18.65 -11.92
C TYR A 274 3.47 19.50 -13.16
N ALA A 275 3.36 20.83 -13.10
CA ALA A 275 3.77 21.67 -14.22
C ALA A 275 5.26 21.52 -14.60
N PRO A 276 6.20 21.20 -13.68
CA PRO A 276 7.54 20.78 -14.05
C PRO A 276 7.62 19.57 -14.98
N TYR A 277 6.59 18.71 -15.05
CA TYR A 277 6.64 17.40 -15.74
C TYR A 277 5.72 17.29 -16.97
N GLY A 278 5.09 18.40 -17.39
CA GLY A 278 4.27 18.47 -18.60
C GLY A 278 2.83 18.96 -18.40
N PHE A 279 2.41 19.24 -17.16
CA PHE A 279 1.05 19.72 -16.87
C PHE A 279 0.89 21.22 -17.13
N GLY A 280 -0.24 21.65 -17.71
CA GLY A 280 -0.59 23.05 -17.90
C GLY A 280 0.10 23.75 -19.08
N TYR A 281 0.54 22.99 -20.09
CA TYR A 281 0.98 23.52 -21.39
C TYR A 281 0.82 22.47 -22.50
N SER A 282 0.71 22.96 -23.74
CA SER A 282 0.31 22.16 -24.91
C SER A 282 1.41 21.24 -25.44
N VAL A 283 1.00 20.19 -26.16
CA VAL A 283 1.92 19.21 -26.79
C VAL A 283 2.88 19.85 -27.81
N PRO A 284 2.48 20.84 -28.63
CA PRO A 284 3.43 21.57 -29.50
C PRO A 284 4.52 22.33 -28.74
N ALA A 285 4.21 22.84 -27.53
CA ALA A 285 5.16 23.45 -26.60
C ALA A 285 5.98 22.41 -25.80
N GLY A 286 5.78 21.11 -26.06
CA GLY A 286 6.52 20.01 -25.44
C GLY A 286 5.87 19.43 -24.19
N GLY A 287 4.71 19.94 -23.77
CA GLY A 287 3.93 19.47 -22.63
C GLY A 287 3.05 18.25 -22.95
N LEU A 288 2.08 17.98 -22.08
CA LEU A 288 1.12 16.88 -22.24
C LEU A 288 -0.25 17.33 -22.77
N GLY A 289 -0.51 18.64 -22.91
CA GLY A 289 -1.81 19.14 -23.38
C GLY A 289 -2.97 18.94 -22.38
N ILE A 290 -2.64 18.69 -21.11
CA ILE A 290 -3.57 18.52 -19.99
C ILE A 290 -3.45 19.67 -18.99
N GLY A 291 -4.50 19.90 -18.19
CA GLY A 291 -4.50 20.97 -17.18
C GLY A 291 -4.86 22.35 -17.72
N GLU A 292 -5.41 22.43 -18.93
CA GLU A 292 -5.81 23.69 -19.54
C GLU A 292 -7.13 24.28 -18.98
N HIS A 293 -7.87 23.49 -18.21
CA HIS A 293 -9.14 23.85 -17.58
C HIS A 293 -8.99 24.12 -16.06
N GLY A 294 -10.01 24.73 -15.46
CA GLY A 294 -9.98 25.07 -14.04
C GLY A 294 -9.22 26.37 -13.72
N GLU A 295 -9.00 26.59 -12.42
CA GLU A 295 -8.35 27.79 -11.88
C GLU A 295 -6.82 27.71 -12.08
N LYS A 296 -6.18 28.84 -12.44
CA LYS A 296 -4.78 28.92 -12.90
C LYS A 296 -3.97 30.10 -12.36
N GLU A 297 -4.54 31.00 -11.54
CA GLU A 297 -3.82 32.23 -11.13
C GLU A 297 -2.51 31.88 -10.43
N GLY A 298 -1.40 32.46 -10.90
CA GLY A 298 -0.06 32.21 -10.38
C GLY A 298 0.63 30.92 -10.83
N SER A 299 0.04 30.11 -11.73
CA SER A 299 0.70 28.90 -12.25
C SER A 299 1.98 29.21 -13.03
N ASP A 300 2.02 30.33 -13.75
CA ASP A 300 3.19 30.77 -14.55
C ASP A 300 4.47 30.95 -13.74
N ALA A 301 4.37 31.09 -12.41
CA ALA A 301 5.52 31.17 -11.50
C ALA A 301 6.40 29.91 -11.53
N VAL A 302 5.92 28.78 -12.04
CA VAL A 302 6.74 27.57 -12.29
C VAL A 302 7.85 27.85 -13.30
N TRP A 303 7.60 28.71 -14.29
CA TRP A 303 8.54 28.97 -15.39
C TRP A 303 9.23 30.35 -15.30
N GLU A 304 9.07 31.08 -14.19
CA GLU A 304 9.69 32.41 -13.94
C GLU A 304 11.23 32.38 -14.04
N LYS A 305 11.86 31.28 -13.60
CA LYS A 305 13.33 31.10 -13.60
C LYS A 305 13.86 30.05 -14.59
N THR A 306 13.05 29.02 -14.89
CA THR A 306 13.45 27.86 -15.69
C THR A 306 12.40 27.64 -16.77
N PRO A 307 12.76 27.56 -18.07
CA PRO A 307 11.78 27.43 -19.15
C PRO A 307 11.00 26.11 -19.07
N GLN A 308 9.90 26.04 -19.83
CA GLN A 308 9.19 24.79 -20.11
C GLN A 308 10.13 23.76 -20.75
N VAL A 309 9.94 22.48 -20.41
CA VAL A 309 10.75 21.37 -20.92
C VAL A 309 10.04 20.73 -22.10
N ASP A 310 10.76 20.47 -23.18
CA ASP A 310 10.26 19.66 -24.28
C ASP A 310 10.49 18.16 -24.00
N TRP A 311 9.42 17.45 -23.65
CA TRP A 311 9.48 16.04 -23.27
C TRP A 311 9.55 15.08 -24.47
N ARG A 312 9.30 15.55 -25.70
CA ARG A 312 9.06 14.68 -26.86
C ARG A 312 10.27 13.86 -27.32
N GLN A 313 11.49 14.25 -26.93
CA GLN A 313 12.75 13.59 -27.31
C GLN A 313 13.62 13.24 -26.10
N VAL A 314 13.03 13.11 -24.91
CA VAL A 314 13.76 12.77 -23.68
C VAL A 314 14.03 11.26 -23.64
N ASP A 315 15.28 10.87 -23.35
CA ASP A 315 15.66 9.50 -23.00
C ASP A 315 16.06 9.48 -21.51
N TRP A 316 15.17 8.95 -20.67
CA TRP A 316 15.42 8.89 -19.23
C TRP A 316 16.59 7.98 -18.86
N ALA A 317 16.85 6.92 -19.61
CA ALA A 317 17.95 6.01 -19.33
C ALA A 317 19.32 6.64 -19.62
N ASP A 318 19.41 7.45 -20.66
CA ASP A 318 20.58 8.29 -20.95
C ASP A 318 20.77 9.39 -19.89
N ALA A 319 19.69 10.08 -19.50
CA ALA A 319 19.74 11.14 -18.48
C ALA A 319 20.20 10.61 -17.11
N GLN A 320 19.64 9.49 -16.62
CA GLN A 320 20.09 8.85 -15.38
C GLN A 320 21.56 8.42 -15.47
N ARG A 321 21.97 7.80 -16.59
CA ARG A 321 23.35 7.33 -16.82
C ARG A 321 24.36 8.48 -16.78
N ARG A 322 24.11 9.56 -17.51
CA ARG A 322 24.97 10.77 -17.51
C ARG A 322 25.04 11.42 -16.13
N CYS A 323 23.90 11.52 -15.44
CA CYS A 323 23.83 12.05 -14.08
C CYS A 323 24.69 11.25 -13.08
N TYR A 324 24.61 9.91 -13.13
CA TYR A 324 25.46 9.03 -12.34
C TYR A 324 26.95 9.13 -12.73
N GLN A 325 27.28 9.13 -14.03
CA GLN A 325 28.67 9.25 -14.50
C GLN A 325 29.33 10.54 -14.01
N SER A 326 28.62 11.67 -14.08
CA SER A 326 29.06 12.97 -13.55
C SER A 326 29.30 12.97 -12.03
N ASN A 327 28.68 12.04 -11.29
CA ASN A 327 28.69 11.97 -9.83
C ASN A 327 29.35 10.71 -9.26
N ASN A 328 30.00 9.88 -10.10
CA ASN A 328 30.42 8.52 -9.75
C ASN A 328 31.37 8.46 -8.52
N GLU A 329 32.17 9.50 -8.29
CA GLU A 329 33.11 9.61 -7.17
C GLU A 329 32.42 9.52 -5.80
N ARG A 330 31.17 9.99 -5.68
CA ARG A 330 30.36 9.98 -4.45
C ARG A 330 30.03 8.56 -3.98
N PHE A 331 29.97 7.59 -4.89
CA PHE A 331 29.41 6.27 -4.63
C PHE A 331 30.49 5.21 -4.36
N LYS A 332 30.07 4.10 -3.74
CA LYS A 332 30.90 2.90 -3.59
C LYS A 332 31.29 2.37 -4.98
N PRO A 333 32.50 1.77 -5.14
CA PRO A 333 32.87 1.13 -6.40
C PRO A 333 31.90 -0.01 -6.71
N MET A 334 31.57 -0.20 -7.98
CA MET A 334 30.71 -1.31 -8.41
C MET A 334 31.37 -2.65 -8.04
N PRO A 335 30.62 -3.63 -7.52
CA PRO A 335 31.13 -4.99 -7.35
C PRO A 335 31.42 -5.62 -8.71
N PRO A 336 32.28 -6.65 -8.78
CA PRO A 336 32.51 -7.38 -10.02
C PRO A 336 31.19 -7.97 -10.54
N LYS A 337 30.92 -7.82 -11.84
CA LYS A 337 29.71 -8.34 -12.49
C LYS A 337 29.56 -9.83 -12.19
N THR A 338 28.40 -10.23 -11.65
CA THR A 338 28.02 -11.64 -11.53
C THR A 338 28.07 -12.26 -12.93
N PRO A 339 28.74 -13.41 -13.15
CA PRO A 339 28.69 -14.07 -14.44
C PRO A 339 27.25 -14.40 -14.81
N ALA A 340 26.85 -14.11 -16.05
CA ALA A 340 25.52 -14.45 -16.54
C ALA A 340 25.22 -15.94 -16.31
N ALA A 341 23.94 -16.27 -16.05
CA ALA A 341 23.52 -17.64 -15.82
C ALA A 341 23.97 -18.52 -16.99
N ARG A 342 24.86 -19.47 -16.69
CA ARG A 342 25.59 -20.25 -17.70
C ARG A 342 24.61 -21.09 -18.52
N GLY A 343 24.42 -20.73 -19.78
CA GLY A 343 23.64 -21.50 -20.75
C GLY A 343 24.35 -22.79 -21.18
N PHE A 344 23.99 -23.33 -22.34
CA PHE A 344 24.70 -24.47 -22.94
C PHE A 344 26.19 -24.11 -23.15
N PHE A 345 27.06 -24.72 -22.34
CA PHE A 345 28.51 -24.52 -22.45
C PHE A 345 29.03 -25.05 -23.77
N VAL A 346 29.62 -24.15 -24.55
CA VAL A 346 30.76 -24.45 -25.41
C VAL A 346 31.96 -23.78 -24.76
N ASP A 347 33.07 -24.50 -24.61
CA ASP A 347 34.32 -23.95 -24.07
C ASP A 347 34.96 -22.96 -25.07
N GLU A 348 34.46 -21.72 -25.12
CA GLU A 348 35.15 -20.64 -25.82
C GLU A 348 36.22 -19.98 -24.91
N PRO A 349 37.48 -19.89 -25.35
CA PRO A 349 38.51 -19.17 -24.61
C PRO A 349 38.17 -17.67 -24.58
N ALA A 350 38.38 -17.05 -23.42
CA ALA A 350 37.89 -15.71 -23.08
C ALA A 350 38.57 -14.56 -23.86
N GLN A 351 38.26 -14.43 -25.15
CA GLN A 351 38.76 -13.34 -26.01
C GLN A 351 37.70 -12.59 -26.83
N ASN A 352 36.48 -13.14 -27.05
CA ASN A 352 35.44 -12.49 -27.87
C ASN A 352 34.10 -12.27 -27.13
N ALA A 353 34.15 -11.85 -25.87
CA ALA A 353 32.96 -11.44 -25.11
C ALA A 353 32.46 -10.03 -25.51
N THR A 354 32.24 -9.81 -26.81
CA THR A 354 31.71 -8.57 -27.39
C THR A 354 30.65 -8.90 -28.43
N LEU A 355 29.38 -8.90 -28.02
CA LEU A 355 28.20 -8.66 -28.86
C LEU A 355 26.95 -8.51 -27.96
N VAL A 356 26.49 -7.26 -27.78
CA VAL A 356 25.08 -6.85 -27.50
C VAL A 356 24.47 -7.27 -26.14
N THR A 357 23.93 -6.42 -25.25
CA THR A 357 23.77 -4.95 -25.06
C THR A 357 23.61 -4.72 -23.53
N ARG A 358 23.92 -3.59 -22.86
CA ARG A 358 23.85 -2.16 -23.22
C ARG A 358 25.02 -1.33 -22.66
N ASP A 359 26.17 -1.35 -23.33
CA ASP A 359 27.25 -0.37 -23.15
C ASP A 359 27.83 0.01 -24.52
N PRO A 360 27.64 1.25 -25.03
CA PRO A 360 28.50 1.86 -26.01
C PRO A 360 29.59 2.63 -25.26
N LEU A 361 30.68 1.95 -24.90
CA LEU A 361 31.82 2.55 -24.20
C LEU A 361 32.98 2.76 -25.18
N ASP A 362 32.82 3.73 -26.08
CA ASP A 362 33.90 4.17 -26.97
C ASP A 362 34.75 5.28 -26.34
N ASN A 363 36.05 5.22 -26.60
CA ASN A 363 37.10 6.19 -26.25
C ASN A 363 37.58 6.24 -24.79
N LEU A 364 38.28 5.18 -24.36
CA LEU A 364 39.46 5.32 -23.49
C LEU A 364 40.64 4.56 -24.10
N GLU A 365 41.65 5.29 -24.58
CA GLU A 365 42.88 4.68 -25.13
C GLU A 365 43.71 3.99 -24.03
N PRO A 366 44.28 2.79 -24.28
CA PRO A 366 45.07 2.07 -23.30
C PRO A 366 46.55 2.52 -23.32
N GLY A 367 46.93 3.47 -22.45
CA GLY A 367 48.25 4.11 -22.58
C GLY A 367 48.88 4.78 -21.36
N ALA A 368 49.03 4.10 -20.21
CA ALA A 368 50.02 4.52 -19.19
C ALA A 368 50.56 3.34 -18.37
N LYS A 369 51.88 3.09 -18.45
CA LYS A 369 52.57 2.11 -17.60
C LYS A 369 52.66 2.62 -16.16
N ALA A 370 52.37 1.76 -15.20
CA ALA A 370 52.60 2.03 -13.79
C ALA A 370 54.09 2.36 -13.56
N THR A 371 54.36 3.60 -13.18
CA THR A 371 55.69 4.04 -12.75
C THR A 371 55.63 4.29 -11.25
N GLN A 372 56.45 3.58 -10.49
CA GLN A 372 56.60 3.83 -9.05
C GLN A 372 57.30 5.17 -8.84
N SER A 373 56.75 6.05 -8.02
CA SER A 373 57.47 7.20 -7.47
C SER A 373 56.96 7.57 -6.08
N ASP A 374 57.70 7.11 -5.09
CA ASP A 374 57.98 7.71 -3.78
C ASP A 374 57.00 8.73 -3.17
N THR A 375 56.42 8.25 -2.07
CA THR A 375 56.03 8.94 -0.84
C THR A 375 56.45 10.41 -0.71
N LYS A 376 55.47 11.31 -0.74
CA LYS A 376 55.45 12.49 0.15
C LYS A 376 54.11 12.56 0.87
N ALA A 377 54.18 12.86 2.16
CA ALA A 377 53.02 12.96 3.01
C ALA A 377 52.28 14.28 2.77
N ASP A 378 51.00 14.20 2.43
CA ASP A 378 50.05 15.29 2.59
C ASP A 378 48.85 14.82 3.41
N GLN A 379 48.70 15.49 4.56
CA GLN A 379 47.55 15.64 5.46
C GLN A 379 46.40 14.62 5.40
N GLU A 380 46.17 13.96 6.53
CA GLU A 380 45.01 13.10 6.79
C GLU A 380 43.66 13.84 6.66
N GLN A 381 43.13 13.94 5.45
CA GLN A 381 41.68 14.03 5.27
C GLN A 381 41.09 12.67 5.60
N LYS A 382 40.19 12.62 6.60
CA LYS A 382 39.36 11.42 6.86
C LYS A 382 38.76 10.95 5.52
N PRO A 383 38.89 9.65 5.15
CA PRO A 383 38.31 9.17 3.90
C PRO A 383 36.82 9.47 3.89
N LYS A 384 36.35 10.20 2.88
CA LYS A 384 34.93 10.50 2.71
C LYS A 384 34.19 9.17 2.59
N GLU A 385 33.22 8.95 3.47
CA GLU A 385 32.39 7.74 3.43
C GLU A 385 31.60 7.70 2.12
N LYS A 386 31.87 6.71 1.28
CA LYS A 386 31.24 6.56 -0.04
C LYS A 386 29.81 6.09 0.11
N MET A 387 28.90 6.74 -0.60
CA MET A 387 27.46 6.53 -0.50
C MET A 387 27.03 5.22 -1.19
N SER A 388 26.00 4.61 -0.62
CA SER A 388 25.20 3.56 -1.26
C SER A 388 24.37 4.10 -2.42
N ARG A 389 24.16 3.26 -3.44
CA ARG A 389 23.13 3.48 -4.47
C ARG A 389 21.89 2.65 -4.15
N THR A 390 20.74 3.16 -4.57
CA THR A 390 19.42 2.56 -4.35
C THR A 390 18.67 2.42 -5.67
N ALA A 391 18.21 1.22 -6.04
CA ALA A 391 17.30 1.06 -7.17
C ALA A 391 15.86 1.42 -6.74
N VAL A 392 15.06 1.97 -7.65
CA VAL A 392 13.63 2.22 -7.47
C VAL A 392 12.89 1.53 -8.61
N VAL A 393 12.27 0.40 -8.30
CA VAL A 393 11.71 -0.53 -9.27
C VAL A 393 10.21 -0.36 -9.30
N ILE A 394 9.71 0.37 -10.31
CA ILE A 394 8.28 0.55 -10.54
C ILE A 394 7.76 -0.70 -11.26
N ARG A 395 6.76 -1.35 -10.68
CA ARG A 395 6.15 -2.58 -11.22
C ARG A 395 5.00 -2.23 -12.16
N VAL A 396 5.00 -2.82 -13.35
CA VAL A 396 3.95 -2.63 -14.37
C VAL A 396 3.81 -3.90 -15.23
N TRP A 397 2.82 -3.98 -16.11
CA TRP A 397 2.62 -5.08 -17.07
C TRP A 397 2.57 -4.57 -18.50
N ASP A 398 2.78 -5.44 -19.47
CA ASP A 398 2.90 -5.12 -20.89
C ASP A 398 1.58 -4.76 -21.59
N GLU A 399 0.45 -5.02 -20.94
CA GLU A 399 -0.88 -4.57 -21.35
C GLU A 399 -1.34 -3.33 -20.55
N TYR A 400 -0.44 -2.62 -19.87
CA TYR A 400 -0.79 -1.40 -19.13
C TYR A 400 -1.19 -0.26 -20.09
N ASN A 401 -2.33 0.36 -19.83
CA ASN A 401 -2.83 1.49 -20.61
C ASN A 401 -2.26 2.81 -20.06
N TRP A 402 -1.14 3.26 -20.63
CA TRP A 402 -0.46 4.49 -20.24
C TRP A 402 -1.28 5.74 -20.57
N ARG A 403 -1.62 6.52 -19.55
CA ARG A 403 -2.26 7.84 -19.70
C ARG A 403 -1.28 8.97 -19.41
N GLU A 404 -1.65 10.20 -19.75
CA GLU A 404 -0.84 11.40 -19.52
C GLU A 404 -0.52 11.60 -18.03
N GLU A 405 -1.45 11.20 -17.16
CA GLU A 405 -1.30 11.21 -15.70
C GLU A 405 -0.19 10.25 -15.23
N ASP A 406 -0.15 9.03 -15.78
CA ASP A 406 0.90 8.04 -15.51
C ASP A 406 2.27 8.56 -15.94
N ILE A 407 2.33 9.17 -17.13
CA ILE A 407 3.54 9.74 -17.70
C ILE A 407 4.10 10.85 -16.80
N MET A 408 3.29 11.84 -16.40
CA MET A 408 3.78 12.91 -15.51
C MET A 408 4.17 12.40 -14.13
N ASN A 409 3.48 11.39 -13.60
CA ASN A 409 3.86 10.75 -12.33
C ASN A 409 5.25 10.09 -12.44
N VAL A 410 5.49 9.26 -13.46
CA VAL A 410 6.80 8.59 -13.66
C VAL A 410 7.92 9.60 -13.95
N ARG A 411 7.67 10.64 -14.77
CA ARG A 411 8.61 11.76 -14.95
C ARG A 411 8.97 12.42 -13.62
N SER A 412 8.00 12.63 -12.73
CA SER A 412 8.26 13.21 -11.41
C SER A 412 9.14 12.30 -10.53
N VAL A 413 8.87 10.99 -10.51
CA VAL A 413 9.67 10.00 -9.76
C VAL A 413 11.12 10.00 -10.26
N ILE A 414 11.35 9.96 -11.58
CA ILE A 414 12.71 9.93 -12.16
C ILE A 414 13.45 11.26 -11.94
N SER A 415 12.79 12.39 -12.20
CA SER A 415 13.39 13.72 -12.01
C SER A 415 13.85 13.94 -10.57
N GLU A 416 12.96 13.64 -9.62
CA GLU A 416 13.18 13.92 -8.21
C GLU A 416 14.14 12.92 -7.59
N LEU A 417 14.00 11.62 -7.86
CA LEU A 417 14.86 10.60 -7.26
C LEU A 417 16.22 10.51 -7.96
N ALA A 418 16.28 10.46 -9.28
CA ALA A 418 17.55 10.23 -9.98
C ALA A 418 18.32 11.53 -10.23
N LEU A 419 17.70 12.54 -10.85
CA LEU A 419 18.41 13.78 -11.21
C LEU A 419 18.68 14.67 -9.99
N ALA A 420 17.66 14.95 -9.16
CA ALA A 420 17.82 15.85 -8.02
C ALA A 420 18.63 15.26 -6.84
N SER A 421 18.95 13.96 -6.86
CA SER A 421 19.93 13.34 -5.93
C SER A 421 21.34 13.17 -6.53
N GLY A 422 21.52 13.51 -7.81
CA GLY A 422 22.78 13.28 -8.54
C GLY A 422 23.12 11.80 -8.71
N GLY A 423 22.14 10.95 -9.03
CA GLY A 423 22.32 9.52 -9.34
C GLY A 423 22.43 8.57 -8.13
N ARG A 424 22.01 9.01 -6.93
CA ARG A 424 21.94 8.14 -5.73
C ARG A 424 20.83 7.10 -5.88
N TYR A 425 19.69 7.52 -6.41
CA TYR A 425 18.64 6.61 -6.86
C TYR A 425 18.74 6.37 -8.36
N ASP A 426 18.30 5.19 -8.80
CA ASP A 426 18.24 4.78 -10.20
C ASP A 426 16.87 4.12 -10.42
N VAL A 427 16.04 4.69 -11.30
CA VAL A 427 14.66 4.23 -11.53
C VAL A 427 14.62 3.21 -12.67
N HIS A 428 13.91 2.11 -12.44
CA HIS A 428 13.73 0.99 -13.39
C HIS A 428 12.25 0.65 -13.52
N LEU A 429 11.85 0.17 -14.69
CA LEU A 429 10.53 -0.41 -14.95
C LEU A 429 10.65 -1.93 -15.02
N LEU A 430 10.06 -2.64 -14.05
CA LEU A 430 10.00 -4.10 -14.05
C LEU A 430 8.64 -4.53 -14.64
N VAL A 431 8.67 -4.91 -15.91
CA VAL A 431 7.48 -5.14 -16.73
C VAL A 431 7.17 -6.62 -16.83
N GLN A 432 6.02 -7.05 -16.31
CA GLN A 432 5.51 -8.40 -16.55
C GLN A 432 5.03 -8.52 -18.00
N ILE A 433 5.40 -9.61 -18.67
CA ILE A 433 4.69 -10.10 -19.86
C ILE A 433 3.57 -11.05 -19.41
N LYS A 434 2.31 -10.67 -19.62
CA LYS A 434 1.15 -11.51 -19.24
C LYS A 434 1.00 -12.77 -20.11
N ASN A 435 1.13 -12.63 -21.42
CA ASN A 435 0.98 -13.73 -22.37
C ASN A 435 2.35 -14.14 -22.96
N ASP A 436 3.16 -14.81 -22.14
CA ASP A 436 4.52 -15.22 -22.51
C ASP A 436 4.56 -16.29 -23.62
N ALA A 437 3.50 -17.10 -23.75
CA ALA A 437 3.30 -18.03 -24.84
C ALA A 437 3.13 -17.33 -26.21
N ALA A 438 2.41 -16.20 -26.26
CA ALA A 438 2.28 -15.38 -27.47
C ALA A 438 3.49 -14.44 -27.69
N HIS A 439 4.22 -14.13 -26.62
CA HIS A 439 5.34 -13.19 -26.61
C HIS A 439 6.60 -13.85 -25.99
N PRO A 440 7.29 -14.74 -26.72
CA PRO A 440 8.42 -15.52 -26.22
C PRO A 440 9.71 -14.69 -26.13
N VAL A 441 9.70 -13.64 -25.31
CA VAL A 441 10.80 -12.66 -25.13
C VAL A 441 12.12 -13.26 -24.63
N TRP A 442 12.09 -14.50 -24.12
CA TRP A 442 13.27 -15.26 -23.69
C TRP A 442 13.88 -16.15 -24.79
N ALA A 443 13.14 -16.40 -25.87
CA ALA A 443 13.63 -17.18 -27.00
C ALA A 443 14.25 -16.30 -28.11
N ASP A 444 13.85 -15.03 -28.18
CA ASP A 444 14.23 -14.12 -29.26
C ASP A 444 14.35 -12.66 -28.76
N HIS A 445 15.51 -12.05 -28.99
CA HIS A 445 15.81 -10.66 -28.63
C HIS A 445 15.04 -9.64 -29.50
N GLU A 446 14.72 -9.96 -30.76
CA GLU A 446 13.88 -9.08 -31.58
C GLU A 446 12.46 -9.00 -31.02
N VAL A 447 11.94 -10.09 -30.46
CA VAL A 447 10.64 -10.13 -29.77
C VAL A 447 10.69 -9.31 -28.48
N TYR A 448 11.76 -9.42 -27.69
CA TYR A 448 12.01 -8.60 -26.49
C TYR A 448 11.96 -7.10 -26.82
N GLU A 449 12.79 -6.64 -27.76
CA GLU A 449 12.89 -5.24 -28.16
C GLU A 449 11.60 -4.70 -28.80
N ARG A 450 10.93 -5.52 -29.63
CA ARG A 450 9.65 -5.16 -30.24
C ARG A 450 8.57 -4.97 -29.16
N ARG A 451 8.48 -5.85 -28.16
CA ARG A 451 7.45 -5.75 -27.11
C ARG A 451 7.60 -4.45 -26.31
N ILE A 452 8.83 -4.04 -26.03
CA ILE A 452 9.11 -2.74 -25.38
C ILE A 452 8.63 -1.58 -26.27
N LYS A 453 8.96 -1.59 -27.57
CA LYS A 453 8.58 -0.52 -28.51
C LYS A 453 7.08 -0.38 -28.69
N GLU A 454 6.35 -1.50 -28.71
CA GLU A 454 4.89 -1.58 -28.84
C GLU A 454 4.14 -1.13 -27.59
N ARG A 455 4.70 -1.32 -26.39
CA ARG A 455 3.94 -1.22 -25.11
C ARG A 455 4.42 -0.17 -24.13
N ILE A 456 5.62 0.38 -24.30
CA ILE A 456 6.22 1.33 -23.37
C ILE A 456 6.44 2.68 -24.07
N PRO A 457 6.00 3.81 -23.47
CA PRO A 457 6.25 5.16 -23.99
C PRO A 457 7.73 5.40 -24.27
N GLU A 458 8.00 6.12 -25.36
CA GLU A 458 9.34 6.27 -25.94
C GLU A 458 10.41 6.68 -24.94
N GLU A 459 10.09 7.68 -24.10
CA GLU A 459 11.00 8.21 -23.09
C GLU A 459 11.42 7.20 -22.00
N PHE A 460 10.60 6.17 -21.75
CA PHE A 460 10.84 5.16 -20.70
C PHE A 460 11.36 3.82 -21.23
N ARG A 461 11.36 3.58 -22.55
CA ARG A 461 11.81 2.30 -23.15
C ARG A 461 13.18 1.87 -22.64
N GLY A 462 14.06 2.83 -22.41
CA GLY A 462 15.40 2.60 -21.89
C GLY A 462 15.46 2.14 -20.42
N LEU A 463 14.37 2.14 -19.65
CA LEU A 463 14.35 1.77 -18.22
C LEU A 463 13.86 0.34 -17.98
N VAL A 464 13.52 -0.40 -19.05
CA VAL A 464 12.70 -1.61 -18.97
C VAL A 464 13.53 -2.88 -18.77
N THR A 465 13.13 -3.66 -17.77
CA THR A 465 13.48 -5.08 -17.61
C THR A 465 12.20 -5.91 -17.72
N LEU A 466 12.12 -6.80 -18.71
CA LEU A 466 10.98 -7.71 -18.86
C LEU A 466 11.13 -8.95 -17.96
N TRP A 467 10.01 -9.48 -17.48
CA TRP A 467 9.95 -10.78 -16.79
C TRP A 467 8.68 -11.57 -17.14
N THR A 468 8.70 -12.90 -16.96
CA THR A 468 7.55 -13.79 -17.22
C THR A 468 7.32 -14.78 -16.07
N GLU A 469 6.10 -15.30 -15.96
CA GLU A 469 5.79 -16.33 -14.96
C GLU A 469 6.57 -17.64 -15.23
N THR A 470 6.70 -18.05 -16.50
CA THR A 470 7.52 -19.22 -16.88
C THR A 470 9.00 -19.05 -16.49
N GLN A 471 9.53 -17.82 -16.53
CA GLN A 471 10.88 -17.55 -16.05
C GLN A 471 11.00 -17.74 -14.53
N MET A 472 10.04 -17.23 -13.76
CA MET A 472 10.02 -17.42 -12.30
C MET A 472 9.85 -18.89 -11.93
N LEU A 473 9.00 -19.63 -12.64
CA LEU A 473 8.87 -21.09 -12.52
C LEU A 473 10.21 -21.81 -12.80
N SER A 474 10.94 -21.39 -13.85
CA SER A 474 12.23 -21.98 -14.22
C SER A 474 13.35 -21.69 -13.21
N LEU A 475 13.35 -20.50 -12.59
CA LEU A 475 14.32 -20.11 -11.55
C LEU A 475 14.01 -20.76 -10.19
N TYR A 476 12.73 -20.80 -9.81
CA TYR A 476 12.26 -21.23 -8.50
C TYR A 476 11.44 -22.52 -8.58
N GLN A 477 11.98 -23.51 -9.29
CA GLN A 477 11.36 -24.83 -9.50
C GLN A 477 11.12 -25.57 -8.17
N GLY A 478 10.05 -26.37 -8.10
CA GLY A 478 9.80 -27.28 -6.98
C GLY A 478 9.22 -26.64 -5.71
N ILE A 479 8.75 -25.38 -5.79
CA ILE A 479 7.88 -24.81 -4.75
C ILE A 479 6.55 -25.56 -4.75
N PHE A 480 6.08 -25.98 -3.57
CA PHE A 480 4.79 -26.61 -3.41
C PHE A 480 3.68 -25.54 -3.45
N ASP A 481 2.78 -25.65 -4.42
CA ASP A 481 1.66 -24.72 -4.54
C ASP A 481 0.51 -25.09 -3.60
N LEU A 482 0.07 -24.12 -2.80
CA LEU A 482 -1.07 -24.22 -1.89
C LEU A 482 -2.41 -23.98 -2.60
N TYR A 483 -2.40 -23.35 -3.78
CA TYR A 483 -3.58 -22.87 -4.50
C TYR A 483 -4.56 -22.07 -3.62
N THR A 484 -4.02 -21.21 -2.75
CA THR A 484 -4.77 -20.42 -1.74
C THR A 484 -5.88 -19.55 -2.35
N ARG A 485 -5.77 -19.19 -3.63
CA ARG A 485 -6.79 -18.47 -4.42
C ARG A 485 -7.28 -19.25 -5.65
N GLY A 486 -7.16 -20.58 -5.62
CA GLY A 486 -7.51 -21.46 -6.74
C GLY A 486 -6.37 -21.68 -7.74
N PRO A 487 -6.61 -22.48 -8.79
CA PRO A 487 -5.59 -22.88 -9.77
C PRO A 487 -5.16 -21.74 -10.70
N ASP A 488 -6.01 -20.74 -10.91
CA ASP A 488 -5.77 -19.62 -11.83
C ASP A 488 -4.80 -18.56 -11.27
N LEU A 489 -4.47 -18.64 -9.97
CA LEU A 489 -3.51 -17.76 -9.29
C LEU A 489 -2.38 -18.59 -8.64
N PRO A 490 -1.50 -19.21 -9.45
CA PRO A 490 -0.42 -20.08 -8.98
C PRO A 490 0.69 -19.30 -8.24
N VAL A 491 1.56 -20.02 -7.54
CA VAL A 491 2.60 -19.45 -6.66
C VAL A 491 3.66 -18.64 -7.41
N HIS A 492 3.96 -18.99 -8.67
CA HIS A 492 4.83 -18.22 -9.56
C HIS A 492 4.09 -17.11 -10.33
N GLY A 493 2.76 -17.13 -10.30
CA GLY A 493 1.92 -16.17 -11.01
C GLY A 493 1.84 -14.82 -10.30
N VAL A 494 1.53 -13.75 -11.02
CA VAL A 494 1.84 -12.38 -10.55
C VAL A 494 1.12 -11.90 -9.30
N TYR A 495 0.01 -12.53 -8.93
CA TYR A 495 -0.64 -12.28 -7.65
C TYR A 495 0.20 -12.78 -6.46
N ARG A 496 0.91 -13.91 -6.58
CA ARG A 496 1.65 -14.56 -5.47
C ARG A 496 3.16 -14.53 -5.64
N GLY A 497 3.67 -14.69 -6.87
CA GLY A 497 5.09 -14.75 -7.20
C GLY A 497 5.76 -13.40 -7.39
N LEU A 498 5.07 -12.28 -7.14
CA LEU A 498 5.54 -10.92 -7.45
C LEU A 498 6.95 -10.60 -6.90
N THR A 499 7.24 -11.03 -5.67
CA THR A 499 8.55 -10.83 -5.02
C THR A 499 9.67 -11.67 -5.64
N MET A 500 9.35 -12.76 -6.36
CA MET A 500 10.34 -13.58 -7.08
C MET A 500 11.06 -12.80 -8.18
N ALA A 501 10.32 -11.95 -8.90
CA ALA A 501 10.88 -11.08 -9.94
C ALA A 501 11.79 -10.00 -9.33
N MET A 502 11.38 -9.43 -8.20
CA MET A 502 12.17 -8.45 -7.44
C MET A 502 13.46 -9.06 -6.85
N GLN A 503 13.38 -10.28 -6.33
CA GLN A 503 14.54 -11.08 -5.89
C GLN A 503 15.54 -11.30 -7.03
N TYR A 504 15.04 -11.66 -8.22
CA TYR A 504 15.88 -11.92 -9.38
C TYR A 504 16.50 -10.63 -9.94
N PHE A 505 15.74 -9.52 -9.97
CA PHE A 505 16.25 -8.19 -10.32
C PHE A 505 17.42 -7.80 -9.41
N GLY A 506 17.26 -7.89 -8.08
CA GLY A 506 18.34 -7.60 -7.11
C GLY A 506 19.55 -8.54 -7.21
N TYR A 507 19.39 -9.73 -7.78
CA TYR A 507 20.49 -10.65 -8.05
C TYR A 507 21.29 -10.23 -9.31
N GLN A 508 20.61 -9.78 -10.36
CA GLN A 508 21.23 -9.30 -11.60
C GLN A 508 21.88 -7.92 -11.48
N HIS A 509 21.45 -7.10 -10.51
CA HIS A 509 21.90 -5.71 -10.32
C HIS A 509 22.73 -5.50 -9.05
N PRO A 510 23.91 -6.13 -8.89
CA PRO A 510 24.68 -6.07 -7.65
C PRO A 510 25.18 -4.67 -7.27
N GLU A 511 25.13 -3.68 -8.19
CA GLU A 511 25.54 -2.30 -7.99
C GLU A 511 24.70 -1.48 -6.99
N TYR A 512 23.55 -1.98 -6.52
CA TYR A 512 22.71 -1.32 -5.50
C TYR A 512 22.75 -2.05 -4.15
N ASP A 513 22.88 -1.28 -3.07
CA ASP A 513 22.79 -1.77 -1.68
C ASP A 513 21.34 -1.88 -1.19
N PHE A 514 20.41 -1.13 -1.81
CA PHE A 514 18.99 -1.06 -1.44
C PHE A 514 18.10 -0.98 -2.67
N TYR A 515 16.85 -1.40 -2.53
CA TYR A 515 15.88 -1.48 -3.61
C TYR A 515 14.50 -1.09 -3.07
N TRP A 516 13.84 -0.12 -3.70
CA TRP A 516 12.43 0.13 -3.49
C TRP A 516 11.62 -0.70 -4.49
N SER A 517 10.70 -1.52 -4.00
CA SER A 517 9.54 -2.01 -4.77
C SER A 517 8.50 -0.90 -4.75
N TRP A 518 8.07 -0.42 -5.91
CA TRP A 518 7.09 0.66 -6.04
C TRP A 518 5.93 0.26 -6.95
N GLU A 519 4.73 0.74 -6.64
CA GLU A 519 3.50 0.42 -7.37
C GLU A 519 3.11 1.58 -8.28
N MET A 520 2.66 1.25 -9.49
CA MET A 520 2.31 2.25 -10.52
C MET A 520 1.08 3.09 -10.14
N ASP A 521 0.28 2.67 -9.15
CA ASP A 521 -0.91 3.33 -8.65
C ASP A 521 -0.69 4.14 -7.35
N ILE A 522 0.56 4.36 -6.93
CA ILE A 522 0.90 5.26 -5.82
C ILE A 522 1.13 6.69 -6.33
N ARG A 523 0.61 7.68 -5.61
CA ARG A 523 0.93 9.11 -5.81
C ARG A 523 1.46 9.75 -4.54
N TYR A 524 2.31 10.75 -4.69
CA TYR A 524 2.81 11.58 -3.60
C TYR A 524 2.76 13.07 -3.97
N THR A 525 2.09 13.86 -3.14
CA THR A 525 1.90 15.31 -3.37
C THR A 525 3.12 16.16 -3.02
N GLY A 526 4.12 15.60 -2.33
CA GLY A 526 5.39 16.27 -2.04
C GLY A 526 6.53 15.86 -2.98
N HIS A 527 7.77 16.09 -2.54
CA HIS A 527 8.99 15.73 -3.26
C HIS A 527 9.52 14.32 -2.89
N TYR A 528 9.61 13.39 -3.84
CA TYR A 528 10.01 12.00 -3.61
C TYR A 528 11.39 11.85 -2.96
N TYR A 529 12.40 12.64 -3.37
CA TYR A 529 13.74 12.58 -2.74
C TYR A 529 13.76 12.99 -1.27
N ASP A 530 12.89 13.92 -0.87
CA ASP A 530 12.73 14.35 0.52
C ASP A 530 12.10 13.24 1.34
N LEU A 531 10.98 12.68 0.85
CA LEU A 531 10.26 11.55 1.42
C LEU A 531 11.18 10.35 1.65
N PHE A 532 11.81 9.84 0.59
CA PHE A 532 12.62 8.62 0.65
C PHE A 532 13.81 8.83 1.57
N SER A 533 14.57 9.92 1.40
CA SER A 533 15.75 10.18 2.23
C SER A 533 15.41 10.33 3.72
N LYS A 534 14.27 10.93 4.05
CA LYS A 534 13.82 11.10 5.44
C LYS A 534 13.33 9.80 6.05
N MET A 535 12.61 8.96 5.30
CA MET A 535 12.22 7.62 5.75
C MET A 535 13.42 6.70 5.97
N GLU A 536 14.44 6.78 5.10
CA GLU A 536 15.70 6.07 5.29
C GLU A 536 16.44 6.56 6.56
N ASN A 537 16.57 7.88 6.76
CA ASN A 537 17.18 8.45 7.97
C ASN A 537 16.40 8.03 9.25
N TRP A 538 15.06 8.14 9.25
CA TRP A 538 14.23 7.75 10.40
C TRP A 538 14.34 6.26 10.71
N GLY A 539 14.33 5.41 9.68
CA GLY A 539 14.53 3.97 9.81
C GLY A 539 15.91 3.65 10.39
N LYS A 540 16.94 4.38 9.98
CA LYS A 540 18.31 4.27 10.53
C LYS A 540 18.39 4.61 12.02
N GLU A 541 17.62 5.59 12.47
CA GLU A 541 17.55 6.01 13.88
C GLU A 541 16.81 5.01 14.79
N GLN A 542 15.93 4.15 14.23
CA GLN A 542 15.15 3.24 15.06
C GLN A 542 16.01 2.16 15.78
N PRO A 543 15.85 1.98 17.11
CA PRO A 543 16.46 0.89 17.84
C PRO A 543 15.69 -0.42 17.63
N ARG A 544 16.41 -1.55 17.55
CA ARG A 544 15.85 -2.90 17.42
C ARG A 544 15.02 -3.33 18.65
N LYS A 545 15.28 -2.73 19.82
CA LYS A 545 14.53 -2.99 21.06
C LYS A 545 13.09 -2.49 20.96
N GLY A 546 12.13 -3.40 21.16
CA GLY A 546 10.70 -3.10 21.06
C GLY A 546 10.24 -2.76 19.63
N MET A 547 11.05 -3.07 18.61
CA MET A 547 10.84 -2.62 17.24
C MET A 547 9.65 -3.32 16.59
N TRP A 548 9.57 -4.64 16.70
CA TRP A 548 8.47 -5.43 16.13
C TRP A 548 7.14 -5.12 16.80
N GLU A 549 7.17 -4.83 18.10
CA GLU A 549 6.02 -4.43 18.90
C GLU A 549 5.51 -3.03 18.52
N ARG A 550 6.41 -2.08 18.21
CA ARG A 550 6.00 -0.78 17.64
C ARG A 550 5.47 -0.93 16.23
N ASN A 551 6.17 -1.69 15.37
CA ASN A 551 5.80 -1.85 13.97
C ASN A 551 4.42 -2.51 13.80
N SER A 552 3.98 -3.35 14.73
CA SER A 552 2.70 -4.06 14.64
C SER A 552 1.49 -3.22 15.06
N ARG A 553 1.59 -1.90 15.07
CA ARG A 553 0.59 -0.96 15.62
C ARG A 553 0.50 0.31 14.76
N PHE A 554 -0.71 0.79 14.52
CA PHE A 554 -0.95 2.13 14.00
C PHE A 554 -0.68 3.17 15.10
N TYR A 555 -0.05 4.29 14.77
CA TYR A 555 0.24 5.40 15.66
C TYR A 555 -0.70 6.58 15.39
N ILE A 556 -1.68 6.78 16.28
CA ILE A 556 -2.66 7.86 16.24
C ILE A 556 -2.27 8.90 17.30
N PRO A 557 -1.69 10.06 16.94
CA PRO A 557 -1.13 11.01 17.91
C PRO A 557 -2.16 11.53 18.93
N SER A 558 -3.40 11.78 18.50
CA SER A 558 -4.47 12.31 19.38
C SER A 558 -4.84 11.36 20.53
N VAL A 559 -4.60 10.05 20.38
CA VAL A 559 -4.93 9.02 21.37
C VAL A 559 -3.69 8.53 22.11
N HIS A 560 -2.56 8.38 21.40
CA HIS A 560 -1.35 7.79 21.96
C HIS A 560 -0.38 8.80 22.59
N GLY A 561 -0.59 10.11 22.38
CA GLY A 561 0.33 11.15 22.84
C GLY A 561 1.57 11.23 21.95
N SER A 562 2.74 11.46 22.55
CA SER A 562 4.00 11.52 21.80
C SER A 562 4.47 10.14 21.33
N TRP A 563 5.44 10.10 20.41
CA TRP A 563 6.09 8.85 20.01
C TRP A 563 6.77 8.10 21.17
N GLU A 564 7.24 8.82 22.19
CA GLU A 564 7.79 8.20 23.40
C GLU A 564 6.70 7.54 24.23
N ASP A 565 5.56 8.21 24.40
CA ASP A 565 4.39 7.66 25.09
C ASP A 565 3.86 6.41 24.36
N PHE A 566 3.76 6.47 23.02
CA PHE A 566 3.41 5.33 22.18
C PHE A 566 4.42 4.17 22.30
N ARG A 567 5.74 4.46 22.26
CA ARG A 567 6.79 3.45 22.46
C ARG A 567 6.66 2.76 23.82
N GLN A 568 6.44 3.54 24.87
CA GLN A 568 6.27 3.04 26.23
C GLN A 568 4.96 2.24 26.38
N MET A 569 3.87 2.70 25.77
CA MET A 569 2.58 2.03 25.72
C MET A 569 2.70 0.67 25.01
N ALA A 570 3.28 0.61 23.82
CA ALA A 570 3.48 -0.62 23.06
C ALA A 570 4.33 -1.65 23.84
N ARG A 571 5.36 -1.17 24.56
CA ARG A 571 6.17 -2.00 25.46
C ARG A 571 5.33 -2.56 26.62
N VAL A 572 4.60 -1.71 27.35
CA VAL A 572 3.77 -2.13 28.50
C VAL A 572 2.67 -3.09 28.09
N GLN A 573 1.95 -2.80 26.99
CA GLN A 573 0.91 -3.70 26.47
C GLN A 573 1.47 -5.05 26.04
N SER A 574 2.66 -5.10 25.44
CA SER A 574 3.28 -6.35 25.00
C SER A 574 3.84 -7.16 26.18
N GLU A 575 4.49 -6.52 27.17
CA GLU A 575 5.06 -7.21 28.33
C GLU A 575 4.00 -7.66 29.36
N MET A 576 2.96 -6.86 29.61
CA MET A 576 1.93 -7.16 30.62
C MET A 576 0.67 -7.83 30.04
N GLY A 577 0.44 -7.67 28.74
CA GLY A 577 -0.81 -8.04 28.06
C GLY A 577 -1.98 -7.10 28.37
N THR A 578 -2.97 -7.06 27.48
CA THR A 578 -4.23 -6.32 27.67
C THR A 578 -5.42 -7.28 27.80
N ASP A 579 -6.49 -6.85 28.47
CA ASP A 579 -7.74 -7.62 28.51
C ASP A 579 -8.52 -7.39 27.19
N GLY A 580 -8.89 -8.46 26.50
CA GLY A 580 -9.53 -8.45 25.17
C GLY A 580 -10.37 -9.70 24.90
N ALA A 581 -11.09 -9.74 23.77
CA ALA A 581 -12.10 -10.77 23.49
C ALA A 581 -11.58 -12.22 23.66
N ASP A 582 -10.32 -12.46 23.28
CA ASP A 582 -9.67 -13.79 23.28
C ASP A 582 -9.13 -14.23 24.67
N ASN A 583 -9.19 -13.36 25.68
CA ASN A 583 -8.70 -13.67 27.04
C ASN A 583 -9.67 -13.31 28.19
N VAL A 584 -10.70 -12.48 27.97
CA VAL A 584 -11.72 -12.12 28.98
C VAL A 584 -12.37 -13.34 29.65
N TRP A 585 -12.66 -14.39 28.88
CA TRP A 585 -13.30 -15.61 29.41
C TRP A 585 -12.37 -16.53 30.23
N LYS A 586 -11.06 -16.27 30.24
CA LYS A 586 -10.07 -17.09 30.98
C LYS A 586 -10.09 -16.84 32.50
N ASN A 587 -10.83 -15.82 32.96
CA ASN A 587 -10.80 -15.34 34.35
C ASN A 587 -12.13 -15.46 35.11
N ILE A 588 -13.04 -16.38 34.76
CA ILE A 588 -14.24 -16.64 35.59
C ILE A 588 -13.81 -17.29 36.93
N PRO A 589 -14.11 -16.71 38.10
CA PRO A 589 -13.79 -17.32 39.38
C PRO A 589 -14.49 -18.68 39.53
N GLY A 590 -13.70 -19.75 39.67
CA GLY A 590 -14.20 -21.12 39.76
C GLY A 590 -14.08 -21.96 38.48
N ALA A 591 -13.62 -21.39 37.36
CA ALA A 591 -13.19 -22.19 36.22
C ALA A 591 -11.92 -22.98 36.60
N LYS A 592 -12.01 -24.32 36.62
CA LYS A 592 -10.81 -25.15 36.78
C LYS A 592 -9.91 -24.99 35.54
N PRO A 593 -8.58 -24.79 35.70
CA PRO A 593 -7.67 -24.90 34.57
C PRO A 593 -7.80 -26.31 33.98
N LYS A 594 -7.77 -26.43 32.65
CA LYS A 594 -7.69 -27.73 31.98
C LYS A 594 -6.32 -28.32 32.31
N GLU A 595 -6.30 -29.49 32.94
CA GLU A 595 -5.07 -30.28 33.08
C GLU A 595 -4.47 -30.51 31.68
N ASN A 596 -3.14 -30.39 31.55
CA ASN A 596 -2.36 -30.31 30.31
C ASN A 596 -2.37 -28.95 29.56
N GLN A 597 -2.26 -27.83 30.28
CA GLN A 597 -1.72 -26.59 29.70
C GLN A 597 -0.36 -26.24 30.32
N ASP A 598 0.61 -25.98 29.46
CA ASP A 598 1.99 -25.62 29.77
C ASP A 598 2.04 -24.31 30.61
N PRO A 599 2.77 -24.26 31.75
CA PRO A 599 2.92 -23.05 32.55
C PRO A 599 3.39 -21.81 31.78
N THR A 600 4.12 -22.00 30.67
CA THR A 600 4.57 -20.89 29.80
C THR A 600 3.44 -20.22 29.01
N LYS A 601 2.26 -20.86 28.88
CA LYS A 601 1.07 -20.27 28.25
C LYS A 601 0.20 -19.45 29.22
N ILE A 602 0.67 -19.22 30.45
CA ILE A 602 -0.09 -18.54 31.53
C ILE A 602 0.23 -17.04 31.63
N THR A 603 1.28 -16.53 30.98
CA THR A 603 1.54 -15.08 30.89
C THR A 603 0.56 -14.38 29.94
N ARG A 604 0.01 -13.24 30.38
CA ARG A 604 -0.84 -12.35 29.56
C ARG A 604 -0.03 -11.66 28.45
N GLY A 605 1.22 -11.30 28.76
CA GLY A 605 2.15 -10.68 27.83
C GLY A 605 2.73 -11.66 26.80
N GLU A 606 3.31 -11.08 25.75
CA GLU A 606 3.98 -11.77 24.66
C GLU A 606 5.49 -11.85 24.86
N LYS A 607 6.11 -12.83 24.20
CA LYS A 607 7.57 -12.88 24.07
C LYS A 607 8.01 -11.64 23.28
N THR A 608 8.83 -10.79 23.89
CA THR A 608 9.46 -9.67 23.19
C THR A 608 10.50 -10.18 22.19
N ILE A 609 10.55 -9.56 21.01
CA ILE A 609 11.40 -10.01 19.91
C ILE A 609 12.81 -9.42 20.09
N TRP A 610 13.81 -10.29 20.20
CA TRP A 610 15.20 -9.90 20.49
C TRP A 610 16.22 -10.75 19.73
N GLY A 611 16.22 -10.59 18.40
CA GLY A 611 17.06 -11.37 17.49
C GLY A 611 16.23 -12.09 16.43
N PRO A 612 16.81 -13.12 15.78
CA PRO A 612 16.12 -13.96 14.79
C PRO A 612 15.06 -14.87 15.41
N GLU A 613 13.87 -14.93 14.82
CA GLU A 613 12.76 -15.80 15.24
C GLU A 613 12.61 -17.01 14.32
N ARG A 614 13.34 -18.09 14.62
CA ARG A 614 13.50 -19.24 13.73
C ARG A 614 12.26 -20.15 13.63
N PRO A 615 12.04 -20.81 12.47
CA PRO A 615 11.19 -22.00 12.38
C PRO A 615 11.55 -23.04 13.44
N THR A 616 10.55 -23.79 13.91
CA THR A 616 10.70 -24.80 14.97
C THR A 616 11.57 -25.98 14.56
N ASN A 617 11.58 -26.35 13.28
CA ASN A 617 12.42 -27.41 12.74
C ASN A 617 13.78 -26.85 12.31
N GLU A 618 14.88 -27.45 12.77
CA GLU A 618 16.25 -27.08 12.37
C GLU A 618 16.52 -27.35 10.89
N ASP A 619 15.82 -28.33 10.28
CA ASP A 619 15.90 -28.60 8.83
C ASP A 619 15.35 -27.45 7.97
N ASP A 620 14.55 -26.54 8.54
CA ASP A 620 14.08 -25.33 7.86
C ASP A 620 15.09 -24.17 7.98
N TRP A 621 16.16 -24.30 8.77
CA TRP A 621 17.13 -23.22 8.93
C TRP A 621 18.03 -23.10 7.69
N PHE A 622 18.36 -21.87 7.32
CA PHE A 622 19.15 -21.56 6.12
C PHE A 622 20.13 -20.41 6.39
N GLU A 623 21.41 -20.59 6.05
CA GLU A 623 22.48 -19.56 6.05
C GLU A 623 22.54 -18.64 7.30
N ILE A 624 22.28 -19.24 8.47
CA ILE A 624 22.07 -18.53 9.73
C ILE A 624 23.35 -17.97 10.38
N GLU A 625 24.52 -18.28 9.82
CA GLU A 625 25.83 -18.00 10.43
C GLU A 625 26.09 -16.50 10.55
N ASN A 626 25.61 -15.73 9.57
CA ASN A 626 25.85 -14.29 9.40
C ASN A 626 24.73 -13.40 9.97
N ASP A 627 23.71 -13.99 10.60
CA ASP A 627 22.57 -13.22 11.07
C ASP A 627 22.89 -12.36 12.32
N PRO A 628 22.25 -11.19 12.47
CA PRO A 628 22.50 -10.28 13.59
C PRO A 628 22.26 -10.93 14.95
N LYS A 629 23.32 -10.98 15.78
CA LYS A 629 23.26 -11.46 17.16
C LYS A 629 23.15 -10.27 18.12
N PRO A 630 22.20 -10.25 19.06
CA PRO A 630 22.09 -9.15 20.02
C PRO A 630 23.36 -9.02 20.88
N PRO A 631 23.91 -7.80 21.09
CA PRO A 631 25.15 -7.61 21.84
C PRO A 631 24.97 -7.77 23.37
N THR A 632 23.73 -7.64 23.86
CA THR A 632 23.36 -7.79 25.28
C THR A 632 22.00 -8.48 25.41
N THR A 633 21.56 -8.77 26.63
CA THR A 633 20.15 -9.16 26.87
C THR A 633 19.21 -7.97 26.66
N TYR A 634 17.92 -8.27 26.42
CA TYR A 634 16.89 -7.27 26.14
C TYR A 634 16.77 -6.23 27.26
N GLU A 635 16.84 -6.65 28.53
CA GLU A 635 16.68 -5.77 29.70
C GLU A 635 17.86 -4.80 29.84
N LYS A 636 19.07 -5.23 29.44
CA LYS A 636 20.31 -4.47 29.58
C LYS A 636 20.52 -3.43 28.48
N ASP A 637 19.97 -3.66 27.29
CA ASP A 637 20.08 -2.69 26.21
C ASP A 637 19.30 -1.40 26.53
N LYS A 638 19.94 -0.25 26.31
CA LYS A 638 19.34 1.08 26.52
C LYS A 638 18.86 1.69 25.20
N TYR A 639 18.21 0.89 24.35
CA TYR A 639 17.82 1.26 22.99
C TYR A 639 19.03 1.63 22.12
N THR A 640 20.13 0.89 22.24
CA THR A 640 21.39 1.17 21.52
C THR A 640 21.62 0.24 20.32
N TRP A 641 21.13 -1.01 20.38
CA TRP A 641 21.33 -1.95 19.29
C TRP A 641 20.50 -1.57 18.04
N GLY A 642 21.18 -1.46 16.90
CA GLY A 642 20.59 -1.11 15.59
C GLY A 642 20.42 0.38 15.33
N VAL A 643 20.73 1.27 16.28
CA VAL A 643 20.75 2.72 16.01
C VAL A 643 21.95 3.05 15.14
N GLY A 644 21.75 3.76 14.03
CA GLY A 644 22.78 4.03 13.03
C GLY A 644 22.94 2.92 11.98
N GLU A 645 22.32 1.75 12.17
CA GLU A 645 22.22 0.69 11.16
C GLU A 645 21.07 1.03 10.20
N GLU A 646 21.32 0.99 8.88
CA GLU A 646 20.26 1.09 7.87
C GLU A 646 19.22 -0.02 8.06
N ALA A 647 17.93 0.29 7.88
CA ALA A 647 16.90 -0.73 7.92
C ALA A 647 17.01 -1.67 6.70
N ASP A 648 17.04 -2.98 6.94
CA ASP A 648 16.92 -4.00 5.88
C ASP A 648 15.56 -3.98 5.21
N TYR A 649 14.53 -3.53 5.93
CA TYR A 649 13.17 -3.44 5.43
C TYR A 649 12.45 -2.16 5.91
N ILE A 650 11.78 -1.44 5.01
CA ILE A 650 10.93 -0.29 5.32
C ILE A 650 9.57 -0.48 4.66
N ALA A 651 8.49 -0.46 5.45
CA ALA A 651 7.10 -0.46 4.98
C ALA A 651 6.34 0.81 5.38
N PHE A 652 5.21 1.03 4.69
CA PHE A 652 4.25 2.13 4.90
C PHE A 652 2.96 1.68 5.59
N ASN A 653 2.89 0.43 6.05
CA ASN A 653 1.78 -0.08 6.86
C ASN A 653 2.35 -0.88 8.03
N PRO A 654 1.57 -1.06 9.12
CA PRO A 654 1.98 -1.89 10.23
C PRO A 654 2.40 -3.30 9.83
N ILE A 655 3.49 -3.76 10.41
CA ILE A 655 4.03 -5.10 10.25
C ILE A 655 3.34 -6.01 11.27
N PHE A 656 2.23 -6.62 10.85
CA PHE A 656 1.33 -7.36 11.71
C PHE A 656 1.66 -8.86 11.79
N ASP A 657 1.17 -9.49 12.85
CA ASP A 657 1.16 -10.95 12.98
C ASP A 657 -0.09 -11.49 12.26
N PRO A 658 0.03 -12.29 11.19
CA PRO A 658 -1.13 -12.84 10.50
C PRO A 658 -1.78 -14.00 11.27
N GLU A 659 -1.14 -14.57 12.29
CA GLU A 659 -1.68 -15.69 13.06
C GLU A 659 -2.95 -15.29 13.84
N GLY A 660 -3.98 -16.14 13.80
CA GLY A 660 -5.25 -15.89 14.48
C GLY A 660 -6.11 -14.78 13.87
N THR A 661 -5.63 -14.07 12.85
CA THR A 661 -6.42 -13.07 12.10
C THR A 661 -7.50 -13.74 11.23
N THR A 662 -8.30 -12.93 10.54
CA THR A 662 -9.24 -13.41 9.51
C THR A 662 -8.72 -13.13 8.09
N TRP A 663 -7.44 -12.80 7.94
CA TRP A 663 -6.81 -12.51 6.65
C TRP A 663 -6.68 -13.80 5.85
N LEU A 664 -7.25 -13.81 4.65
CA LEU A 664 -7.39 -15.03 3.84
C LEU A 664 -6.05 -15.62 3.35
N LEU A 665 -4.98 -14.82 3.37
CA LEU A 665 -3.62 -15.21 2.99
C LEU A 665 -2.72 -15.51 4.21
N SER A 666 -3.27 -15.51 5.43
CA SER A 666 -2.52 -15.75 6.68
C SER A 666 -1.86 -17.14 6.78
N GLU A 667 -2.31 -18.08 5.96
CA GLU A 667 -1.77 -19.43 5.81
C GLU A 667 -0.98 -19.64 4.51
N ASP A 668 -0.83 -18.60 3.66
CA ASP A 668 -0.14 -18.68 2.37
C ASP A 668 1.39 -18.66 2.53
N ILE A 669 1.92 -19.73 3.12
CA ILE A 669 3.35 -19.97 3.37
C ILE A 669 3.70 -21.46 3.20
N THR A 670 4.67 -21.72 2.32
CA THR A 670 4.99 -23.05 1.77
C THR A 670 6.50 -23.35 1.84
N GLY A 671 6.87 -24.60 1.57
CA GLY A 671 8.26 -25.11 1.58
C GLY A 671 8.76 -25.62 2.93
N TYR A 672 8.24 -25.09 4.04
CA TYR A 672 8.63 -25.48 5.41
C TYR A 672 8.18 -26.91 5.77
N ASN A 673 9.01 -27.61 6.55
CA ASN A 673 8.73 -28.96 7.01
C ASN A 673 7.62 -28.97 8.07
N LYS A 674 6.42 -29.44 7.67
CA LYS A 674 5.29 -29.75 8.57
C LYS A 674 5.03 -31.25 8.51
N ASN A 675 5.23 -31.96 9.62
CA ASN A 675 4.95 -33.39 9.72
C ASN A 675 3.44 -33.67 9.74
N ASN A 676 2.64 -32.75 10.28
CA ASN A 676 1.18 -32.83 10.35
C ASN A 676 0.54 -31.44 10.29
N ARG A 677 -0.78 -31.38 9.99
CA ARG A 677 -1.56 -30.13 9.97
C ARG A 677 -1.71 -29.46 11.35
N ASP A 678 -1.49 -30.21 12.43
CA ASP A 678 -1.61 -29.70 13.81
C ASP A 678 -0.33 -29.02 14.33
N GLU A 679 0.77 -29.04 13.55
CA GLU A 679 1.99 -28.33 13.90
C GLU A 679 1.84 -26.81 13.63
N PRO A 680 2.41 -25.94 14.49
CA PRO A 680 2.33 -24.51 14.29
C PRO A 680 3.03 -24.08 13.01
N MET A 681 2.43 -23.11 12.33
CA MET A 681 3.03 -22.45 11.18
C MET A 681 4.37 -21.80 11.56
N PRO A 682 5.33 -21.66 10.62
CA PRO A 682 6.59 -20.98 10.89
C PRO A 682 6.35 -19.52 11.34
N PRO A 683 7.23 -18.94 12.17
CA PRO A 683 7.12 -17.55 12.60
C PRO A 683 7.15 -16.62 11.38
N ARG A 684 6.16 -15.73 11.29
CA ARG A 684 5.92 -14.91 10.09
C ARG A 684 5.30 -13.56 10.43
N ARG A 685 5.45 -12.62 9.51
CA ARG A 685 5.01 -11.23 9.64
C ARG A 685 4.57 -10.73 8.27
N ALA A 686 3.50 -9.95 8.22
CA ALA A 686 2.92 -9.41 6.99
C ALA A 686 2.69 -7.90 7.08
N HIS A 687 2.54 -7.24 5.94
CA HIS A 687 2.16 -5.84 5.79
C HIS A 687 1.38 -5.70 4.47
N ILE A 688 0.21 -5.08 4.48
CA ILE A 688 -0.55 -4.89 3.25
C ILE A 688 0.03 -3.72 2.43
N ILE A 689 -0.06 -3.79 1.10
CA ILE A 689 0.65 -3.00 0.08
C ILE A 689 2.13 -3.42 -0.03
N THR A 690 2.56 -3.84 -1.23
CA THR A 690 3.93 -4.38 -1.47
C THR A 690 5.01 -3.30 -1.63
N ALA A 691 4.62 -2.02 -1.59
CA ALA A 691 5.49 -0.86 -1.62
C ALA A 691 6.44 -0.86 -0.41
N SER A 692 7.74 -0.99 -0.67
CA SER A 692 8.71 -1.23 0.40
C SER A 692 10.16 -1.02 -0.04
N ARG A 693 11.04 -0.65 0.92
CA ARG A 693 12.50 -0.73 0.73
C ARG A 693 13.00 -2.07 1.25
N MET A 694 13.84 -2.74 0.47
CA MET A 694 14.57 -3.95 0.86
C MET A 694 16.09 -3.73 0.72
N SER A 695 16.90 -4.22 1.65
CA SER A 695 18.35 -4.28 1.48
C SER A 695 18.74 -5.38 0.49
N ARG A 696 19.91 -5.21 -0.15
CA ARG A 696 20.52 -6.25 -0.98
C ARG A 696 20.69 -7.55 -0.19
N ARG A 697 21.08 -7.47 1.09
CA ARG A 697 21.18 -8.62 2.00
C ARG A 697 19.85 -9.38 2.06
N LEU A 698 18.75 -8.68 2.38
CA LEU A 698 17.43 -9.29 2.47
C LEU A 698 17.01 -9.94 1.14
N LEU A 699 17.16 -9.26 0.01
CA LEU A 699 16.83 -9.84 -1.31
C LEU A 699 17.70 -11.06 -1.67
N MET A 700 18.98 -11.09 -1.28
CA MET A 700 19.83 -12.27 -1.48
C MET A 700 19.41 -13.44 -0.59
N THR A 701 19.07 -13.18 0.67
CA THR A 701 18.53 -14.22 1.57
C THR A 701 17.23 -14.78 0.99
N MET A 702 16.26 -13.93 0.64
CA MET A 702 15.00 -14.34 -0.01
C MET A 702 15.25 -15.15 -1.29
N HIS A 703 16.09 -14.65 -2.22
CA HIS A 703 16.41 -15.31 -3.48
C HIS A 703 16.98 -16.73 -3.24
N ARG A 704 17.93 -16.86 -2.31
CA ARG A 704 18.60 -18.13 -2.02
C ARG A 704 17.67 -19.08 -1.27
N GLU A 705 16.93 -18.61 -0.27
CA GLU A 705 16.02 -19.45 0.51
C GLU A 705 14.89 -20.02 -0.38
N THR A 706 14.28 -19.18 -1.23
CA THR A 706 13.30 -19.62 -2.23
C THR A 706 13.91 -20.58 -3.25
N ALA A 707 15.17 -20.37 -3.68
CA ALA A 707 15.84 -21.26 -4.64
C ALA A 707 16.25 -22.61 -4.04
N PHE A 708 16.78 -22.65 -2.81
CA PHE A 708 17.36 -23.85 -2.19
C PHE A 708 16.40 -24.60 -1.27
N LYS A 709 15.67 -23.90 -0.38
CA LYS A 709 14.71 -24.49 0.57
C LYS A 709 13.29 -24.56 0.03
N LYS A 710 13.00 -23.84 -1.07
CA LYS A 710 11.63 -23.70 -1.63
C LYS A 710 10.66 -22.97 -0.69
N HIS A 711 11.20 -22.31 0.32
CA HIS A 711 10.44 -21.45 1.22
C HIS A 711 9.93 -20.24 0.45
N PHE A 712 8.63 -20.00 0.59
CA PHE A 712 8.00 -18.84 -0.03
C PHE A 712 6.69 -18.53 0.69
N ALA A 713 6.25 -17.28 0.58
CA ALA A 713 4.97 -16.81 1.08
C ALA A 713 4.39 -15.75 0.13
N PHE A 714 3.14 -15.36 0.37
CA PHE A 714 2.51 -14.25 -0.36
C PHE A 714 3.40 -12.97 -0.35
N PRO A 715 3.39 -12.10 -1.38
CA PRO A 715 4.31 -10.95 -1.53
C PRO A 715 4.33 -9.99 -0.34
N GLU A 716 3.18 -9.77 0.28
CA GLU A 716 2.97 -8.93 1.47
C GLU A 716 3.46 -9.58 2.78
N MET A 717 3.88 -10.84 2.73
CA MET A 717 4.36 -11.62 3.87
C MET A 717 5.82 -12.06 3.70
N TRP A 718 6.27 -12.38 2.50
CA TRP A 718 7.58 -13.01 2.28
C TRP A 718 8.80 -12.17 2.70
N PRO A 719 8.98 -10.90 2.25
CA PRO A 719 10.18 -10.12 2.59
C PRO A 719 10.31 -9.90 4.09
N VAL A 720 9.19 -9.65 4.75
CA VAL A 720 9.14 -9.33 6.19
C VAL A 720 9.26 -10.59 7.04
N THR A 721 8.75 -11.72 6.55
CA THR A 721 8.94 -13.02 7.19
C THR A 721 10.40 -13.46 7.15
N VAL A 722 11.10 -13.31 6.02
CA VAL A 722 12.56 -13.56 5.96
C VAL A 722 13.30 -12.61 6.90
N ALA A 723 12.96 -11.31 6.89
CA ALA A 723 13.57 -10.35 7.81
C ALA A 723 13.33 -10.70 9.30
N PHE A 724 12.16 -11.24 9.65
CA PHE A 724 11.81 -11.71 10.99
C PHE A 724 12.59 -12.97 11.38
N GLN A 725 12.61 -13.98 10.50
CA GLN A 725 13.29 -15.25 10.74
C GLN A 725 14.81 -15.12 10.81
N HIS A 726 15.40 -14.14 10.11
CA HIS A 726 16.82 -13.80 10.16
C HIS A 726 17.20 -12.69 11.14
N GLY A 727 16.23 -12.07 11.82
CA GLY A 727 16.49 -10.99 12.78
C GLY A 727 17.07 -9.73 12.13
N TYR A 728 16.71 -9.45 10.88
CA TYR A 728 17.09 -8.23 10.14
C TYR A 728 16.28 -7.01 10.62
N LYS A 729 16.74 -5.80 10.29
CA LYS A 729 16.12 -4.58 10.78
C LYS A 729 14.93 -4.16 9.91
N ALA A 730 13.72 -4.57 10.29
CA ALA A 730 12.47 -4.15 9.64
C ALA A 730 11.79 -3.02 10.42
N VAL A 731 11.31 -1.98 9.72
CA VAL A 731 10.57 -0.86 10.31
C VAL A 731 9.30 -0.53 9.52
N PHE A 732 8.24 -0.15 10.22
CA PHE A 732 7.08 0.56 9.65
C PHE A 732 7.32 2.06 9.85
N ALA A 733 7.36 2.84 8.78
CA ALA A 733 7.50 4.29 8.82
C ALA A 733 6.12 4.95 8.99
N PRO A 734 5.82 5.59 10.14
CA PRO A 734 4.50 6.14 10.47
C PRO A 734 4.27 7.47 9.74
N HIS A 735 4.00 7.39 8.43
CA HIS A 735 3.78 8.56 7.59
C HIS A 735 2.39 9.16 7.80
N PRO A 736 2.20 10.47 7.60
CA PRO A 736 0.88 11.08 7.69
C PRO A 736 -0.17 10.36 6.84
N MET A 737 -1.27 9.94 7.47
CA MET A 737 -2.44 9.37 6.83
C MET A 737 -3.72 10.10 7.26
N TYR A 738 -4.68 10.13 6.33
CA TYR A 738 -5.90 10.92 6.42
C TYR A 738 -7.14 10.02 6.28
N VAL A 739 -8.28 10.43 6.84
CA VAL A 739 -9.58 9.72 6.79
C VAL A 739 -10.65 10.55 6.07
N ASP A 740 -11.54 9.90 5.33
CA ASP A 740 -12.68 10.54 4.66
C ASP A 740 -13.75 11.10 5.61
N ARG A 741 -13.81 10.60 6.85
CA ARG A 741 -14.91 10.83 7.80
C ARG A 741 -14.45 11.23 9.20
N GLU A 742 -15.34 11.87 9.92
CA GLU A 742 -15.17 12.34 11.30
C GLU A 742 -15.27 11.18 12.32
N TRP A 743 -14.29 10.28 12.31
CA TRP A 743 -14.20 9.19 13.28
C TRP A 743 -13.89 9.72 14.70
N PRO A 744 -14.57 9.27 15.76
CA PRO A 744 -14.06 9.42 17.13
C PRO A 744 -12.69 8.73 17.24
N THR A 745 -11.63 9.48 17.57
CA THR A 745 -10.26 8.97 17.36
C THR A 745 -9.91 7.78 18.24
N GLU A 746 -10.46 7.71 19.45
CA GLU A 746 -10.34 6.59 20.39
C GLU A 746 -11.03 5.33 19.84
N TYR A 747 -12.14 5.49 19.14
CA TYR A 747 -12.84 4.38 18.47
C TYR A 747 -12.03 3.91 17.25
N LEU A 748 -11.51 4.82 16.43
CA LEU A 748 -10.61 4.48 15.33
C LEU A 748 -9.38 3.71 15.84
N ALA A 749 -8.73 4.19 16.90
CA ALA A 749 -7.59 3.51 17.52
C ALA A 749 -7.94 2.10 18.01
N GLN A 750 -9.09 1.91 18.67
CA GLN A 750 -9.56 0.59 19.10
C GLN A 750 -9.92 -0.34 17.94
N VAL A 751 -10.33 0.19 16.79
CA VAL A 751 -10.63 -0.61 15.58
C VAL A 751 -9.34 -1.00 14.85
N LEU A 752 -8.44 -0.05 14.59
CA LEU A 752 -7.19 -0.29 13.86
C LEU A 752 -6.19 -1.13 14.66
N ASN A 753 -6.09 -0.90 15.97
CA ASN A 753 -5.28 -1.69 16.91
C ASN A 753 -6.13 -2.70 17.70
N GLY A 754 -7.19 -3.22 17.09
CA GLY A 754 -8.12 -4.17 17.71
C GLY A 754 -7.60 -5.61 17.83
N GLY A 755 -6.35 -5.87 17.48
CA GLY A 755 -5.69 -7.16 17.55
C GLY A 755 -5.13 -7.52 18.93
N LYS A 756 -4.26 -8.52 18.96
CA LYS A 756 -3.70 -9.10 20.18
C LYS A 756 -2.87 -8.08 20.95
N ASN A 757 -3.14 -7.92 22.23
CA ASN A 757 -2.46 -6.96 23.11
C ASN A 757 -2.39 -5.52 22.54
N GLY A 758 -3.37 -5.10 21.75
CA GLY A 758 -3.38 -3.78 21.11
C GLY A 758 -2.49 -3.67 19.88
N ALA A 759 -2.11 -4.78 19.23
CA ALA A 759 -1.54 -4.81 17.88
C ALA A 759 -2.64 -4.68 16.81
N SER A 760 -2.25 -4.50 15.54
CA SER A 760 -3.17 -4.55 14.39
C SER A 760 -3.49 -5.98 13.90
N GLY A 761 -2.71 -6.97 14.33
CA GLY A 761 -2.85 -8.41 14.00
C GLY A 761 -2.90 -9.34 15.22
N GLY A 762 -2.61 -10.63 15.02
CA GLY A 762 -2.42 -11.64 16.08
C GLY A 762 -3.70 -12.19 16.73
N ALA A 763 -4.88 -11.74 16.30
CA ALA A 763 -6.17 -12.04 16.92
C ALA A 763 -7.32 -11.92 15.92
N ARG A 764 -8.46 -12.56 16.21
CA ARG A 764 -9.63 -12.54 15.31
C ARG A 764 -10.24 -11.13 15.16
N THR A 765 -10.04 -10.28 16.15
CA THR A 765 -10.48 -8.88 16.17
C THR A 765 -9.54 -7.92 15.44
N ALA A 766 -8.42 -8.40 14.89
CA ALA A 766 -7.52 -7.64 14.02
C ALA A 766 -8.26 -6.91 12.88
N VAL A 767 -7.69 -5.79 12.42
CA VAL A 767 -8.26 -5.04 11.29
C VAL A 767 -8.06 -5.76 9.96
N PHE A 768 -6.97 -6.53 9.82
CA PHE A 768 -6.66 -7.30 8.62
C PHE A 768 -7.50 -8.59 8.51
N GLY A 769 -8.02 -8.86 7.31
CA GLY A 769 -9.07 -9.82 6.99
C GLY A 769 -10.46 -9.20 6.88
N GLN A 770 -11.47 -9.84 7.48
CA GLN A 770 -12.90 -9.47 7.39
C GLN A 770 -13.22 -8.03 7.89
N ARG A 771 -12.27 -7.37 8.56
CA ARG A 771 -12.41 -6.02 9.11
C ARG A 771 -11.70 -4.95 8.27
N GLU A 772 -11.12 -5.29 7.11
CA GLU A 772 -10.43 -4.34 6.23
C GLU A 772 -11.35 -3.26 5.64
N HIS A 773 -12.67 -3.45 5.70
CA HIS A 773 -13.65 -2.40 5.40
C HIS A 773 -13.44 -1.11 6.21
N ASN A 774 -12.84 -1.19 7.41
CA ASN A 774 -12.51 -0.02 8.23
C ASN A 774 -11.32 0.81 7.69
N LEU A 775 -10.56 0.27 6.73
CA LEU A 775 -9.41 0.92 6.08
C LEU A 775 -9.81 1.63 4.76
N ARG A 776 -11.03 1.39 4.25
CA ARG A 776 -11.53 1.97 2.98
C ARG A 776 -11.57 3.50 2.94
N GLY A 777 -11.69 4.14 4.11
CA GLY A 777 -11.70 5.59 4.26
C GLY A 777 -10.31 6.24 4.34
N LEU A 778 -9.22 5.47 4.35
CA LEU A 778 -7.87 6.01 4.54
C LEU A 778 -7.25 6.52 3.23
N SER A 779 -6.35 7.51 3.29
CA SER A 779 -5.60 7.98 2.12
C SER A 779 -4.62 6.94 1.56
N TRP A 780 -4.31 5.90 2.34
CA TRP A 780 -3.34 4.87 2.01
C TRP A 780 -3.88 3.49 2.42
N PHE A 781 -4.51 2.78 1.47
CA PHE A 781 -4.87 1.37 1.59
C PHE A 781 -5.23 0.80 0.20
N TYR A 782 -4.88 -0.45 -0.12
CA TYR A 782 -5.08 -1.01 -1.49
C TYR A 782 -6.52 -0.95 -2.00
N ASN A 783 -7.51 -1.00 -1.08
CA ASN A 783 -8.93 -0.89 -1.36
C ASN A 783 -9.52 0.41 -0.79
N SER A 784 -8.78 1.52 -0.85
CA SER A 784 -9.29 2.83 -0.46
C SER A 784 -10.29 3.38 -1.48
N GLY A 785 -11.49 3.74 -1.00
CA GLY A 785 -12.45 4.55 -1.76
C GLY A 785 -12.21 6.05 -1.63
N PHE A 786 -11.37 6.48 -0.67
CA PHE A 786 -11.08 7.89 -0.42
C PHE A 786 -9.98 8.42 -1.34
N ALA A 787 -8.83 7.73 -1.35
CA ALA A 787 -7.63 8.08 -2.12
C ALA A 787 -7.88 8.40 -3.61
N PRO A 788 -8.55 7.55 -4.40
CA PRO A 788 -8.79 7.81 -5.83
C PRO A 788 -9.72 9.01 -6.09
N ASN A 789 -10.57 9.37 -5.13
CA ASN A 789 -11.52 10.48 -5.23
C ASN A 789 -10.89 11.81 -4.78
N LEU A 790 -10.09 11.79 -3.72
CA LEU A 790 -9.29 12.93 -3.27
C LEU A 790 -8.35 13.41 -4.38
N TYR A 791 -7.63 12.49 -5.02
CA TYR A 791 -6.65 12.82 -6.07
C TYR A 791 -7.29 13.40 -7.33
N ARG A 792 -8.38 12.79 -7.83
CA ARG A 792 -9.12 13.30 -8.99
C ARG A 792 -9.63 14.72 -8.76
N ARG A 793 -10.20 15.00 -7.59
CA ARG A 793 -10.67 16.35 -7.24
C ARG A 793 -9.51 17.35 -7.14
N TRP A 794 -8.36 16.95 -6.59
CA TRP A 794 -7.16 17.80 -6.54
C TRP A 794 -6.58 18.14 -7.92
N LEU A 795 -6.65 17.20 -8.87
CA LEU A 795 -6.37 17.45 -10.30
C LEU A 795 -7.40 18.36 -10.99
N GLY A 796 -8.49 18.77 -10.31
CA GLY A 796 -9.54 19.61 -10.87
C GLY A 796 -10.63 18.85 -11.63
N LEU A 797 -10.74 17.52 -11.43
CA LEU A 797 -11.77 16.70 -12.09
C LEU A 797 -13.06 16.63 -11.26
N LYS A 798 -14.20 16.46 -11.94
CA LYS A 798 -15.50 16.20 -11.27
C LYS A 798 -15.58 14.75 -10.82
N VAL A 799 -16.06 14.53 -9.59
CA VAL A 799 -16.30 13.21 -8.99
C VAL A 799 -17.66 13.24 -8.30
N ASN A 800 -18.55 12.32 -8.68
CA ASN A 800 -19.96 12.29 -8.25
C ASN A 800 -20.73 13.60 -8.52
N ASN A 801 -20.39 14.28 -9.62
CA ASN A 801 -20.81 15.65 -10.00
C ASN A 801 -20.25 16.80 -9.14
N ASP A 802 -19.52 16.52 -8.06
CA ASP A 802 -18.87 17.55 -7.23
C ASP A 802 -17.48 17.92 -7.78
N GLY A 803 -17.05 19.16 -7.55
CA GLY A 803 -15.75 19.67 -7.97
C GLY A 803 -15.74 20.22 -9.40
N GLY A 804 -14.56 20.20 -10.04
CA GLY A 804 -14.37 20.74 -11.39
C GLY A 804 -14.22 22.26 -11.47
N GLU A 805 -14.03 22.77 -12.68
CA GLU A 805 -13.74 24.18 -12.96
C GLU A 805 -14.74 25.18 -12.35
N GLU A 806 -16.03 24.88 -12.41
CA GLU A 806 -17.08 25.75 -11.83
C GLU A 806 -16.94 25.87 -10.32
N PHE A 807 -16.63 24.77 -9.62
CA PHE A 807 -16.41 24.74 -8.18
C PHE A 807 -15.16 25.51 -7.76
N GLU A 808 -14.11 25.51 -8.57
CA GLU A 808 -12.89 26.27 -8.26
C GLU A 808 -13.07 27.78 -8.48
N LYS A 809 -13.83 28.17 -9.51
CA LYS A 809 -13.93 29.57 -9.96
C LYS A 809 -15.12 30.35 -9.42
N THR A 810 -16.23 29.68 -9.09
CA THR A 810 -17.51 30.32 -8.80
C THR A 810 -17.99 29.93 -7.40
N GLU A 811 -18.40 30.93 -6.62
CA GLU A 811 -19.10 30.71 -5.36
C GLU A 811 -20.62 30.58 -5.60
N ASP A 812 -21.19 29.46 -5.17
CA ASP A 812 -22.64 29.24 -5.13
C ASP A 812 -23.18 29.51 -3.72
N LEU A 813 -23.70 30.73 -3.52
CA LEU A 813 -24.32 31.17 -2.26
C LEU A 813 -25.62 30.42 -1.90
N SER A 814 -26.16 29.57 -2.79
CA SER A 814 -27.30 28.70 -2.45
C SER A 814 -26.89 27.48 -1.60
N LYS A 815 -25.58 27.24 -1.46
CA LYS A 815 -24.98 26.10 -0.78
C LYS A 815 -24.74 26.38 0.71
N ASP A 816 -25.07 25.40 1.54
CA ASP A 816 -25.11 25.52 3.02
C ASP A 816 -23.88 24.97 3.74
N GLY A 817 -22.91 24.39 3.02
CA GLY A 817 -21.72 23.78 3.60
C GLY A 817 -21.94 22.40 4.24
N SER A 818 -23.15 21.82 4.18
CA SER A 818 -23.51 20.61 4.94
C SER A 818 -22.81 19.31 4.50
N SER A 819 -22.25 19.29 3.28
CA SER A 819 -21.58 18.13 2.68
C SER A 819 -20.70 18.57 1.52
N VAL A 820 -19.89 17.66 0.96
CA VAL A 820 -18.94 17.99 -0.12
C VAL A 820 -19.63 18.63 -1.33
N GLY A 821 -20.74 18.07 -1.80
CA GLY A 821 -21.57 18.63 -2.88
C GLY A 821 -22.41 19.85 -2.50
N GLN A 822 -22.37 20.25 -1.22
CA GLN A 822 -22.95 21.50 -0.72
C GLN A 822 -21.88 22.47 -0.20
N MET A 823 -20.60 22.29 -0.54
CA MET A 823 -19.60 23.35 -0.39
C MET A 823 -19.85 24.45 -1.42
N ARG A 824 -19.65 25.73 -1.04
CA ARG A 824 -19.91 26.89 -1.91
C ARG A 824 -18.99 26.99 -3.12
N GLY A 825 -17.76 26.49 -3.05
CA GLY A 825 -16.76 26.69 -4.09
C GLY A 825 -16.17 28.12 -4.10
N GLY A 826 -15.51 28.49 -5.18
CA GLY A 826 -14.89 29.82 -5.37
C GLY A 826 -13.56 30.04 -4.63
N GLU A 827 -13.08 29.08 -3.86
CA GLU A 827 -11.79 29.15 -3.13
C GLU A 827 -10.56 28.92 -4.03
N GLY A 828 -10.75 28.67 -5.33
CA GLY A 828 -9.71 28.24 -6.26
C GLY A 828 -9.38 26.75 -6.18
N ARG A 829 -8.33 26.35 -6.90
CA ARG A 829 -7.86 24.96 -6.97
C ARG A 829 -7.42 24.41 -5.60
N MET A 830 -7.59 23.11 -5.38
CA MET A 830 -7.25 22.45 -4.10
C MET A 830 -5.74 22.50 -3.81
N CYS A 831 -5.40 22.53 -2.52
CA CYS A 831 -4.01 22.47 -2.03
C CYS A 831 -3.87 21.40 -0.95
N LEU A 832 -3.02 20.39 -1.17
CA LEU A 832 -2.81 19.26 -0.26
C LEU A 832 -1.41 19.31 0.34
N PRO A 833 -1.22 19.08 1.65
CA PRO A 833 0.12 18.89 2.24
C PRO A 833 0.79 17.62 1.67
N PRO A 834 2.11 17.44 1.89
CA PRO A 834 2.84 16.27 1.40
C PRO A 834 2.34 14.95 2.00
N MET A 835 1.54 14.20 1.25
CA MET A 835 0.90 12.96 1.68
C MET A 835 0.97 11.88 0.60
N LEU A 836 0.99 10.62 1.04
CA LEU A 836 0.86 9.45 0.16
C LEU A 836 -0.62 9.15 -0.10
N ILE A 837 -0.92 8.81 -1.36
CA ILE A 837 -2.26 8.54 -1.86
C ILE A 837 -2.23 7.20 -2.61
N HIS A 838 -2.99 6.21 -2.13
CA HIS A 838 -3.10 4.88 -2.75
C HIS A 838 -4.49 4.23 -2.53
N PRO A 839 -5.12 3.64 -3.56
CA PRO A 839 -4.65 3.55 -4.96
C PRO A 839 -5.11 4.74 -5.81
N VAL A 840 -4.40 4.98 -6.90
CA VAL A 840 -4.79 5.88 -7.99
C VAL A 840 -4.66 5.13 -9.31
N LYS A 841 -5.80 4.75 -9.89
CA LYS A 841 -5.91 3.97 -11.15
C LYS A 841 -6.87 4.67 -12.10
N GLY A 842 -6.63 4.58 -13.41
CA GLY A 842 -7.58 5.01 -14.45
C GLY A 842 -8.00 6.48 -14.35
N VAL A 843 -7.03 7.39 -14.23
CA VAL A 843 -7.30 8.84 -14.22
C VAL A 843 -7.27 9.37 -15.66
N ASP A 844 -8.45 9.74 -16.15
CA ASP A 844 -8.62 10.39 -17.45
C ASP A 844 -8.63 11.92 -17.26
N ILE A 845 -7.74 12.64 -17.94
CA ILE A 845 -7.65 14.09 -17.90
C ILE A 845 -7.89 14.61 -19.31
N PRO A 846 -8.84 15.54 -19.54
CA PRO A 846 -9.10 16.07 -20.88
C PRO A 846 -7.84 16.64 -21.53
N VAL A 847 -7.42 15.99 -22.64
CA VAL A 847 -6.31 16.43 -23.49
C VAL A 847 -6.86 17.39 -24.55
N GLU A 848 -6.17 18.52 -24.74
CA GLU A 848 -6.46 19.42 -25.85
C GLU A 848 -6.21 18.71 -27.19
N LYS A 849 -7.27 18.55 -28.00
CA LYS A 849 -7.11 18.06 -29.37
C LYS A 849 -6.37 19.09 -30.20
N ILE A 850 -5.15 18.76 -30.60
CA ILE A 850 -4.50 19.41 -31.75
C ILE A 850 -5.51 19.34 -32.90
N PRO A 851 -5.91 20.47 -33.52
CA PRO A 851 -6.69 20.42 -34.74
C PRO A 851 -5.87 19.64 -35.77
N GLU A 852 -6.44 18.56 -36.32
CA GLU A 852 -5.83 17.93 -37.49
C GLU A 852 -5.63 19.05 -38.53
N GLU A 853 -4.40 19.25 -38.98
CA GLU A 853 -4.16 20.10 -40.13
C GLU A 853 -4.94 19.47 -41.28
N THR A 854 -6.10 20.05 -41.57
CA THR A 854 -6.82 19.77 -42.80
C THR A 854 -5.85 20.11 -43.91
N THR A 855 -5.24 19.08 -44.50
CA THR A 855 -4.70 19.13 -45.83
C THR A 855 -5.87 19.33 -46.78
N GLU A 856 -6.44 20.55 -46.75
CA GLU A 856 -7.18 21.10 -47.87
C GLU A 856 -6.20 21.10 -49.02
N SER A 857 -6.28 20.05 -49.83
CA SER A 857 -5.74 20.06 -51.18
C SER A 857 -6.40 21.24 -51.88
N VAL A 858 -5.68 22.36 -51.94
CA VAL A 858 -6.04 23.52 -52.75
C VAL A 858 -6.38 22.97 -54.13
N PRO A 859 -7.63 23.09 -54.62
CA PRO A 859 -7.97 22.57 -55.92
C PRO A 859 -7.12 23.32 -56.94
N GLU A 860 -6.27 22.58 -57.66
CA GLU A 860 -5.44 23.13 -58.71
C GLU A 860 -6.37 23.76 -59.75
N SER A 861 -6.34 25.10 -59.84
CA SER A 861 -7.26 25.83 -60.70
C SER A 861 -6.90 25.57 -62.16
N ASP A 862 -7.74 24.80 -62.86
CA ASP A 862 -7.59 24.56 -64.30
C ASP A 862 -7.57 25.90 -65.06
N PRO A 863 -6.46 26.25 -65.73
CA PRO A 863 -6.37 27.51 -66.47
C PRO A 863 -7.17 27.51 -67.80
N ASN A 864 -7.97 26.48 -68.10
CA ASN A 864 -8.83 26.38 -69.28
C ASN A 864 -10.33 26.14 -69.01
N ALA A 865 -10.82 26.41 -67.78
CA ALA A 865 -12.24 26.33 -67.42
C ALA A 865 -13.02 27.65 -67.67
#